data_AF-A0A1W6ZJF0-F1
#
_entry.id   AF-A0A1W6ZJF0-F1
#
_cell.length_a   1.000
_cell.length_b   1.000
_cell.length_c   1.000
_cell.angle_alpha   90.00
_cell.angle_beta   90.00
_cell.angle_gamma   90.00
#
_symmetry.space_group_name_H-M   'P 1'
#
loop_
_entity.id
_entity.type
_entity.pdbx_description
1 polymer ?
#
loop_
_entity_poly.entity_id
_entity_poly.type
_entity_poly.pdbx_seq_one_letter_code
_entity_poly.pdbx_strand_id
1 'polypeptide(L)'
;MPFSLHYRKRIGAIACGLLALSGCGSDSDRDDDVAEGPDVSEPAPAPQPQPEQKILRVGVLPDTQGSSSGVAEHPMRAALDKLVQEGAEIVLMAGDLTENGTQAEYAQWRAIADEYTDRVTLLPIMGNHDNKGIDQDYFDTVGDLIPADATHMPGSKYKNYAVVRDNVLFINLSYDWLPFAYDFVEAQIDAHRERVDHIILMTHNSFVGNRYGMLREKILEGYLSEPSDVAFREVYDKYRTLFAANDVVYVSGHEHMYSRSQIRDITQRQFTQIVAGSAAYKGYENRYGEHEQVQNTVMVKMASESVGPIDTNVSVFTIQGPAVDYRAYYAPHTVLANSDGPRELASPDWRLFDRYTRTTTRCEKIVYPGSIPAGIQANNMYDPGYRTAPCASPSGQSARLLDGRNEVFNRYDTRTRAMAVEPGVTFAGTNRELESLMYRYMFIRHESWRPNLNNSQRARVIDEGTPDEEVEIRATTIDLSKHVTLSWKTREAGALSDTLAVSGISGQSGIYTDPYGAIKDITVDVGLAGSYGDGSEMGKQPVTLPAGATRDWRLQAGDTGHKYVLEFSLPADVAAQDAMLARWDGSTWVALTDAECVSAQAYRTEFLSGTIPSDVDGACAGGTLVGFDAARSAFWARLVEDGQFAVVARD
;
A
#
# COMPACT_ATOMS: atom_id res chain seq x y z
N MET A 1 -27.90 32.44 -34.04
CA MET A 1 -27.23 33.69 -34.46
C MET A 1 -26.01 33.90 -33.58
N PRO A 2 -24.85 34.27 -34.13
CA PRO A 2 -23.55 33.82 -33.64
C PRO A 2 -22.68 34.94 -33.04
N PHE A 3 -21.72 34.59 -32.18
CA PHE A 3 -20.42 35.28 -32.11
C PHE A 3 -19.30 34.28 -31.79
N SER A 4 -18.19 34.48 -32.48
CA SER A 4 -16.98 33.64 -32.59
C SER A 4 -15.81 34.34 -31.90
N LEU A 5 -14.88 33.57 -31.30
CA LEU A 5 -13.46 33.89 -31.12
C LEU A 5 -12.73 32.56 -30.82
N HIS A 6 -12.06 31.89 -31.78
CA HIS A 6 -10.67 32.08 -32.27
C HIS A 6 -9.58 32.07 -31.18
N TYR A 7 -8.87 30.93 -31.04
CA TYR A 7 -7.43 30.93 -30.80
C TYR A 7 -6.73 29.81 -31.60
N ARG A 8 -5.66 30.22 -32.30
CA ARG A 8 -4.96 29.52 -33.37
C ARG A 8 -3.88 28.56 -32.84
N LYS A 9 -3.82 27.37 -33.43
CA LYS A 9 -2.62 26.51 -33.52
C LYS A 9 -1.58 27.16 -34.45
N ARG A 10 -0.30 27.14 -34.07
CA ARG A 10 0.82 27.37 -34.99
C ARG A 10 1.55 26.05 -35.23
N ILE A 11 1.48 25.61 -36.48
CA ILE A 11 2.36 24.63 -37.12
C ILE A 11 3.52 25.42 -37.73
N GLY A 12 4.75 24.95 -37.56
CA GLY A 12 5.91 25.41 -38.31
C GLY A 12 6.61 24.19 -38.93
N ALA A 13 6.56 24.10 -40.26
CA ALA A 13 7.30 23.16 -41.08
C ALA A 13 8.09 23.96 -42.13
N ILE A 14 9.39 23.72 -42.23
CA ILE A 14 10.33 24.12 -43.29
C ILE A 14 11.46 23.08 -43.21
N ALA A 15 12.09 22.52 -44.26
CA ALA A 15 11.80 22.28 -45.66
C ALA A 15 12.90 21.31 -46.15
N CYS A 16 12.63 20.59 -47.24
CA CYS A 16 13.51 19.63 -47.92
C CYS A 16 14.87 20.19 -48.37
N GLY A 17 15.86 19.30 -48.45
CA GLY A 17 17.08 19.46 -49.25
C GLY A 17 17.61 18.08 -49.69
N LEU A 18 17.23 17.65 -50.89
CA LEU A 18 17.77 16.51 -51.62
C LEU A 18 18.83 17.04 -52.59
N LEU A 19 20.04 16.47 -52.58
CA LEU A 19 20.99 16.53 -53.69
C LEU A 19 21.56 15.12 -53.91
N ALA A 20 21.44 14.66 -55.15
CA ALA A 20 21.98 13.40 -55.66
C ALA A 20 23.15 13.67 -56.64
N LEU A 21 23.76 12.57 -57.09
CA LEU A 21 24.85 12.38 -58.09
C LEU A 21 26.24 12.24 -57.44
N SER A 22 27.14 11.33 -57.83
CA SER A 22 27.16 10.19 -58.77
C SER A 22 28.60 9.61 -58.69
N GLY A 23 28.79 8.30 -58.86
CA GLY A 23 30.12 7.71 -59.05
C GLY A 23 30.05 6.24 -59.46
N CYS A 24 30.09 5.98 -60.77
CA CYS A 24 30.17 4.68 -61.42
C CYS A 24 31.59 4.09 -61.43
N GLY A 25 31.69 2.76 -61.56
CA GLY A 25 32.88 2.03 -62.05
C GLY A 25 33.03 0.67 -61.34
N SER A 26 32.38 -0.41 -61.78
CA SER A 26 32.64 -1.31 -62.92
C SER A 26 33.65 -2.44 -62.62
N ASP A 27 33.17 -3.66 -62.86
CA ASP A 27 33.75 -5.01 -62.80
C ASP A 27 35.20 -5.23 -63.25
N SER A 28 35.85 -6.24 -62.66
CA SER A 28 36.47 -7.36 -63.43
C SER A 28 36.85 -8.56 -62.54
N ASP A 29 36.60 -9.75 -63.09
CA ASP A 29 36.83 -11.10 -62.58
C ASP A 29 38.30 -11.48 -62.28
N ARG A 30 38.54 -12.37 -61.29
CA ARG A 30 39.00 -13.78 -61.49
C ARG A 30 39.64 -14.45 -60.25
N ASP A 31 39.12 -15.65 -60.00
CA ASP A 31 39.75 -16.95 -59.68
C ASP A 31 40.64 -17.19 -58.43
N ASP A 32 40.13 -18.16 -57.66
CA ASP A 32 40.74 -19.37 -57.06
C ASP A 32 41.57 -19.34 -55.75
N ASP A 33 40.99 -20.11 -54.80
CA ASP A 33 41.56 -21.04 -53.81
C ASP A 33 42.60 -20.57 -52.77
N VAL A 34 42.28 -20.77 -51.48
CA VAL A 34 42.91 -21.78 -50.58
C VAL A 34 42.15 -21.85 -49.24
N ALA A 35 42.00 -23.07 -48.74
CA ALA A 35 41.28 -23.49 -47.54
C ALA A 35 42.00 -23.25 -46.19
N GLU A 36 41.22 -23.48 -45.13
CA GLU A 36 41.57 -23.88 -43.73
C GLU A 36 41.52 -22.83 -42.60
N GLY A 37 40.57 -23.08 -41.68
CA GLY A 37 40.57 -22.63 -40.29
C GLY A 37 39.20 -22.81 -39.63
N PRO A 38 39.04 -23.68 -38.61
CA PRO A 38 37.80 -23.72 -37.83
C PRO A 38 37.73 -22.46 -36.95
N ASP A 39 36.64 -21.71 -37.08
CA ASP A 39 36.34 -20.58 -36.21
C ASP A 39 36.00 -21.15 -34.82
N VAL A 40 36.98 -21.11 -33.92
CA VAL A 40 36.80 -21.47 -32.52
C VAL A 40 36.14 -20.26 -31.87
N SER A 41 34.81 -20.27 -31.82
CA SER A 41 34.05 -19.32 -31.02
C SER A 41 34.44 -19.46 -29.55
N GLU A 42 35.09 -18.43 -29.03
CA GLU A 42 35.38 -18.30 -27.60
C GLU A 42 34.05 -18.41 -26.81
N PRO A 43 33.98 -19.25 -25.77
CA PRO A 43 32.80 -19.32 -24.93
C PRO A 43 32.60 -17.96 -24.25
N ALA A 44 31.36 -17.46 -24.30
CA ALA A 44 30.98 -16.22 -23.64
C ALA A 44 31.46 -16.23 -22.17
N PRO A 45 32.05 -15.12 -21.67
CA PRO A 45 32.51 -15.06 -20.30
C PRO A 45 31.35 -15.38 -19.36
N ALA A 46 31.60 -16.25 -18.39
CA ALA A 46 30.63 -16.60 -17.36
C ALA A 46 30.06 -15.32 -16.72
N PRO A 47 28.75 -15.26 -16.42
CA PRO A 47 28.17 -14.10 -15.75
C PRO A 47 28.99 -13.78 -14.51
N GLN A 48 29.49 -12.55 -14.41
CA GLN A 48 30.09 -12.11 -13.16
C GLN A 48 29.04 -12.26 -12.05
N PRO A 49 29.41 -12.77 -10.86
CA PRO A 49 28.47 -12.83 -9.74
C PRO A 49 27.91 -11.42 -9.53
N GLN A 50 26.59 -11.26 -9.65
CA GLN A 50 25.97 -10.00 -9.28
C GLN A 50 26.37 -9.69 -7.84
N PRO A 51 26.80 -8.45 -7.53
CA PRO A 51 27.11 -8.08 -6.16
C PRO A 51 25.89 -8.38 -5.29
N GLU A 52 26.13 -9.09 -4.19
CA GLU A 52 25.09 -9.47 -3.23
C GLU A 52 24.34 -8.21 -2.80
N GLN A 53 23.05 -8.13 -3.14
CA GLN A 53 22.23 -6.97 -2.81
C GLN A 53 22.02 -6.93 -1.30
N LYS A 54 22.53 -5.87 -0.66
CA LYS A 54 22.35 -5.64 0.77
C LYS A 54 20.86 -5.55 1.09
N ILE A 55 20.46 -6.25 2.15
CA ILE A 55 19.11 -6.17 2.70
C ILE A 55 19.10 -5.07 3.75
N LEU A 56 18.22 -4.08 3.60
CA LEU A 56 17.93 -3.07 4.61
C LEU A 56 16.58 -3.38 5.26
N ARG A 57 16.53 -3.42 6.59
CA ARG A 57 15.27 -3.57 7.34
C ARG A 57 14.91 -2.29 8.08
N VAL A 58 13.70 -1.79 7.82
CA VAL A 58 13.16 -0.55 8.40
C VAL A 58 11.92 -0.87 9.21
N GLY A 59 12.00 -0.65 10.51
CA GLY A 59 10.86 -0.69 11.42
C GLY A 59 10.10 0.63 11.46
N VAL A 60 8.80 0.57 11.76
CA VAL A 60 7.99 1.74 12.12
C VAL A 60 7.43 1.52 13.52
N LEU A 61 7.72 2.47 14.40
CA LEU A 61 7.14 2.58 15.73
C LEU A 61 6.08 3.70 15.70
N PRO A 62 4.78 3.37 15.93
CA PRO A 62 3.72 4.36 16.04
C PRO A 62 3.80 5.13 17.38
N ASP A 63 2.76 5.90 17.66
CA ASP A 63 2.58 6.77 18.81
C ASP A 63 2.91 6.07 20.15
N THR A 64 3.75 6.68 21.01
CA THR A 64 4.25 6.07 22.27
C THR A 64 3.80 6.81 23.52
N GLN A 65 2.91 7.78 23.41
CA GLN A 65 2.49 8.64 24.49
C GLN A 65 1.64 7.92 25.54
N GLY A 66 1.75 8.35 26.80
CA GLY A 66 0.88 7.90 27.88
C GLY A 66 -0.57 8.37 27.72
N SER A 67 -1.46 7.98 28.63
CA SER A 67 -2.89 8.35 28.53
C SER A 67 -3.15 9.82 28.88
N SER A 68 -2.60 10.29 30.01
CA SER A 68 -2.82 11.65 30.53
C SER A 68 -1.52 12.41 30.80
N SER A 69 -0.41 11.69 30.94
CA SER A 69 0.96 12.18 31.03
C SER A 69 1.92 11.03 30.78
N GLY A 70 3.19 11.33 30.53
CA GLY A 70 4.25 10.33 30.41
C GLY A 70 4.35 9.67 29.05
N VAL A 71 5.03 8.52 29.08
CA VAL A 71 5.28 7.61 27.96
C VAL A 71 4.64 6.27 28.28
N ALA A 72 4.11 5.61 27.25
CA ALA A 72 3.60 4.26 27.34
C ALA A 72 4.74 3.24 27.32
N GLU A 73 5.39 3.07 28.48
CA GLU A 73 6.64 2.32 28.60
C GLU A 73 6.54 0.87 28.10
N HIS A 74 5.48 0.16 28.50
CA HIS A 74 5.32 -1.27 28.21
C HIS A 74 5.09 -1.54 26.72
N PRO A 75 4.15 -0.88 26.02
CA PRO A 75 3.95 -1.08 24.59
C PRO A 75 5.14 -0.57 23.77
N MET A 76 5.76 0.56 24.14
CA MET A 76 6.98 1.05 23.47
C MET A 76 8.11 0.02 23.53
N ARG A 77 8.39 -0.56 24.70
CA ARG A 77 9.43 -1.60 24.86
C ARG A 77 9.10 -2.86 24.07
N ALA A 78 7.88 -3.38 24.18
CA ALA A 78 7.45 -4.55 23.43
C ALA A 78 7.58 -4.36 21.92
N ALA A 79 7.21 -3.18 21.42
CA ALA A 79 7.33 -2.82 20.02
C ALA A 79 8.81 -2.73 19.57
N LEU A 80 9.67 -2.05 20.32
CA LEU A 80 11.10 -1.95 20.01
C LEU A 80 11.80 -3.31 20.05
N ASP A 81 11.49 -4.15 21.04
CA ASP A 81 11.99 -5.54 21.12
C ASP A 81 11.57 -6.35 19.88
N LYS A 82 10.32 -6.19 19.44
CA LYS A 82 9.84 -6.85 18.23
C LYS A 82 10.55 -6.35 16.96
N LEU A 83 10.78 -5.05 16.84
CA LEU A 83 11.50 -4.48 15.70
C LEU A 83 12.96 -4.97 15.65
N VAL A 84 13.64 -5.04 16.79
CA VAL A 84 14.98 -5.66 16.90
C VAL A 84 14.93 -7.14 16.54
N GLN A 85 13.92 -7.88 17.00
CA GLN A 85 13.74 -9.30 16.67
C GLN A 85 13.57 -9.52 15.16
N GLU A 86 12.84 -8.64 14.47
CA GLU A 86 12.69 -8.66 13.01
C GLU A 86 13.96 -8.18 12.28
N GLY A 87 15.00 -7.76 13.01
CA GLY A 87 16.29 -7.35 12.47
C GLY A 87 16.28 -5.95 11.87
N ALA A 88 15.39 -5.06 12.33
CA ALA A 88 15.40 -3.67 11.89
C ALA A 88 16.75 -3.01 12.17
N GLU A 89 17.28 -2.28 11.19
CA GLU A 89 18.50 -1.46 11.33
C GLU A 89 18.13 0.01 11.60
N ILE A 90 16.96 0.42 11.10
CA ILE A 90 16.40 1.77 11.23
C ILE A 90 14.99 1.63 11.81
N VAL A 91 14.62 2.50 12.75
CA VAL A 91 13.25 2.63 13.25
C VAL A 91 12.76 4.05 13.02
N LEU A 92 11.71 4.17 12.21
CA LEU A 92 10.95 5.41 12.00
C LEU A 92 9.98 5.59 13.17
N MET A 93 10.13 6.65 13.96
CA MET A 93 9.28 6.90 15.14
C MET A 93 8.29 8.01 14.82
N ALA A 94 7.02 7.64 14.62
CA ALA A 94 6.02 8.46 13.95
C ALA A 94 5.42 9.60 14.79
N GLY A 95 6.16 10.11 15.78
CA GLY A 95 5.75 11.20 16.66
C GLY A 95 4.87 10.74 17.82
N ASP A 96 4.38 11.72 18.58
CA ASP A 96 3.75 11.53 19.89
C ASP A 96 4.61 10.66 20.79
N LEU A 97 5.87 11.10 20.92
CA LEU A 97 6.85 10.46 21.77
C LEU A 97 6.38 10.53 23.24
N THR A 98 5.77 11.65 23.59
CA THR A 98 5.28 12.00 24.92
C THR A 98 3.86 12.56 24.87
N GLU A 99 3.16 12.63 26.02
CA GLU A 99 1.78 13.14 26.07
C GLU A 99 1.69 14.69 26.16
N ASN A 100 2.69 15.36 26.75
CA ASN A 100 2.71 16.81 26.92
C ASN A 100 4.02 17.51 26.52
N GLY A 101 5.02 16.78 25.98
CA GLY A 101 6.28 17.38 25.55
C GLY A 101 7.12 17.98 26.68
N THR A 102 6.91 17.55 27.93
CA THR A 102 7.69 18.10 29.06
C THR A 102 9.08 17.45 29.14
N GLN A 103 10.07 18.18 29.66
CA GLN A 103 11.42 17.64 29.89
C GLN A 103 11.42 16.32 30.68
N ALA A 104 10.52 16.16 31.67
CA ALA A 104 10.43 14.93 32.46
C ALA A 104 9.91 13.73 31.64
N GLU A 105 8.92 13.96 30.77
CA GLU A 105 8.40 12.93 29.87
C GLU A 105 9.42 12.56 28.80
N TYR A 106 10.15 13.54 28.25
CA TYR A 106 11.25 13.25 27.32
C TYR A 106 12.38 12.47 27.99
N ALA A 107 12.73 12.78 29.24
CA ALA A 107 13.72 12.00 29.99
C ALA A 107 13.26 10.54 30.21
N GLN A 108 11.97 10.33 30.48
CA GLN A 108 11.38 8.99 30.57
C GLN A 108 11.43 8.26 29.22
N TRP A 109 11.11 8.94 28.13
CA TRP A 109 11.17 8.38 26.78
C TRP A 109 12.60 7.99 26.41
N ARG A 110 13.57 8.87 26.68
CA ARG A 110 15.00 8.63 26.43
C ARG A 110 15.54 7.47 27.22
N ALA A 111 15.14 7.33 28.48
CA ALA A 111 15.54 6.20 29.31
C ALA A 111 15.18 4.85 28.67
N ILE A 112 14.10 4.78 27.88
CA ILE A 112 13.77 3.59 27.08
C ILE A 112 14.56 3.58 25.78
N ALA A 113 14.50 4.66 25.00
CA ALA A 113 15.10 4.73 23.66
C ALA A 113 16.60 4.41 23.67
N ASP A 114 17.33 4.92 24.67
CA ASP A 114 18.78 4.75 24.80
C ASP A 114 19.19 3.28 24.93
N GLU A 115 18.33 2.41 25.47
CA GLU A 115 18.56 0.97 25.57
C GLU A 115 18.63 0.26 24.19
N TYR A 116 18.21 0.94 23.12
CA TYR A 116 18.13 0.37 21.76
C TYR A 116 19.10 1.05 20.78
N THR A 117 19.71 2.18 21.14
CA THR A 117 20.55 2.99 20.23
C THR A 117 21.83 2.28 19.75
N ASP A 118 22.29 1.26 20.48
CA ASP A 118 23.42 0.39 20.09
C ASP A 118 23.02 -0.69 19.06
N ARG A 119 21.72 -0.95 18.91
CA ARG A 119 21.15 -2.00 18.05
C ARG A 119 20.46 -1.44 16.82
N VAL A 120 19.85 -0.26 16.90
CA VAL A 120 19.09 0.36 15.82
C VAL A 120 19.34 1.87 15.73
N THR A 121 19.22 2.42 14.52
CA THR A 121 19.15 3.87 14.33
C THR A 121 17.70 4.35 14.51
N LEU A 122 17.47 5.22 15.48
CA LEU A 122 16.15 5.83 15.71
C LEU A 122 16.02 7.13 14.93
N LEU A 123 14.96 7.26 14.12
CA LEU A 123 14.64 8.47 13.36
C LEU A 123 13.30 9.05 13.86
N PRO A 124 13.33 9.91 14.90
CA PRO A 124 12.12 10.50 15.45
C PRO A 124 11.67 11.75 14.71
N ILE A 125 10.36 12.01 14.78
CA ILE A 125 9.72 13.29 14.45
C ILE A 125 8.84 13.73 15.64
N MET A 126 8.43 15.00 15.67
CA MET A 126 7.43 15.46 16.64
C MET A 126 6.02 15.05 16.20
N GLY A 127 5.21 14.62 17.16
CA GLY A 127 3.75 14.58 17.03
C GLY A 127 3.05 15.82 17.59
N ASN A 128 1.72 15.77 17.64
CA ASN A 128 0.90 16.88 18.15
C ASN A 128 0.82 16.93 19.69
N HIS A 129 1.34 15.92 20.38
CA HIS A 129 1.49 15.93 21.83
C HIS A 129 2.87 16.44 22.25
N ASP A 130 3.89 16.26 21.39
CA ASP A 130 5.25 16.74 21.61
C ASP A 130 5.39 18.26 21.49
N ASN A 131 4.61 18.88 20.58
CA ASN A 131 4.63 20.33 20.34
C ASN A 131 3.90 21.16 21.41
N LYS A 132 3.24 20.52 22.38
CA LYS A 132 2.66 21.19 23.56
C LYS A 132 3.75 21.72 24.50
N GLY A 133 4.94 21.11 24.44
CA GLY A 133 6.10 21.44 25.25
C GLY A 133 6.94 22.58 24.68
N ILE A 134 8.15 22.73 25.21
CA ILE A 134 9.13 23.70 24.73
C ILE A 134 9.94 23.08 23.61
N ASP A 135 10.09 23.82 22.51
CA ASP A 135 10.81 23.36 21.33
C ASP A 135 12.26 22.91 21.58
N GLN A 136 12.93 23.62 22.49
CA GLN A 136 14.30 23.31 22.90
C GLN A 136 14.38 21.95 23.62
N ASP A 137 13.38 21.56 24.40
CA ASP A 137 13.38 20.28 25.11
C ASP A 137 13.35 19.12 24.11
N TYR A 138 12.54 19.23 23.04
CA TYR A 138 12.56 18.25 21.95
C TYR A 138 13.93 18.22 21.26
N PHE A 139 14.47 19.40 20.91
CA PHE A 139 15.79 19.50 20.27
C PHE A 139 16.89 18.82 21.09
N ASP A 140 16.94 19.09 22.39
CA ASP A 140 17.94 18.51 23.31
C ASP A 140 17.74 17.01 23.49
N THR A 141 16.52 16.52 23.31
CA THR A 141 16.15 15.10 23.44
C THR A 141 16.56 14.27 22.23
N VAL A 142 16.34 14.78 21.01
CA VAL A 142 16.51 13.97 19.78
C VAL A 142 17.76 14.33 18.97
N GLY A 143 18.42 15.45 19.27
CA GLY A 143 19.47 16.00 18.41
C GLY A 143 20.66 15.08 18.18
N ASP A 144 20.95 14.18 19.13
CA ASP A 144 22.03 13.18 19.03
C ASP A 144 21.60 11.86 18.39
N LEU A 145 20.29 11.59 18.28
CA LEU A 145 19.75 10.44 17.54
C LEU A 145 19.82 10.65 16.03
N ILE A 146 19.64 11.89 15.58
CA ILE A 146 19.53 12.17 14.16
C ILE A 146 20.92 12.11 13.53
N PRO A 147 21.11 11.30 12.47
CA PRO A 147 22.42 11.11 11.88
C PRO A 147 23.09 12.41 11.43
N ALA A 148 24.39 12.53 11.66
CA ALA A 148 25.16 13.72 11.34
C ALA A 148 25.18 14.06 9.83
N ASP A 149 24.93 13.07 8.97
CA ASP A 149 24.83 13.21 7.52
C ASP A 149 23.42 13.57 7.02
N ALA A 150 22.45 13.77 7.92
CA ALA A 150 21.10 14.17 7.54
C ALA A 150 21.07 15.59 6.94
N THR A 151 20.35 15.74 5.83
CA THR A 151 20.04 17.05 5.24
C THR A 151 18.85 17.63 5.96
N HIS A 152 19.04 18.74 6.68
CA HIS A 152 17.95 19.41 7.40
C HIS A 152 17.22 20.43 6.53
N MET A 153 15.91 20.51 6.70
CA MET A 153 15.14 21.64 6.18
C MET A 153 15.58 22.93 6.89
N PRO A 154 15.89 24.02 6.16
CA PRO A 154 16.25 25.30 6.77
C PRO A 154 15.19 25.77 7.78
N GLY A 155 15.63 26.20 8.97
CA GLY A 155 14.72 26.66 10.04
C GLY A 155 14.07 25.55 10.88
N SER A 156 14.24 24.27 10.50
CA SER A 156 13.58 23.13 11.16
C SER A 156 14.56 22.00 11.48
N LYS A 157 15.79 22.37 11.87
CA LYS A 157 16.85 21.41 12.23
C LYS A 157 16.33 20.42 13.28
N TYR A 158 16.66 19.14 13.08
CA TYR A 158 16.23 18.00 13.90
C TYR A 158 14.71 17.71 13.95
N LYS A 159 13.87 18.51 13.30
CA LYS A 159 12.43 18.25 13.17
C LYS A 159 12.06 17.73 11.79
N ASN A 160 12.66 18.35 10.77
CA ASN A 160 12.43 18.05 9.37
C ASN A 160 13.77 17.79 8.70
N TYR A 161 13.97 16.59 8.22
CA TYR A 161 15.25 16.17 7.66
C TYR A 161 15.08 15.00 6.70
N ALA A 162 16.06 14.84 5.83
CA ALA A 162 16.15 13.71 4.93
C ALA A 162 17.49 13.00 5.10
N VAL A 163 17.47 11.69 4.91
CA VAL A 163 18.65 10.84 5.05
C VAL A 163 18.56 9.68 4.07
N VAL A 164 19.69 9.28 3.49
CA VAL A 164 19.75 8.11 2.59
C VAL A 164 20.46 6.97 3.30
N ARG A 165 19.87 5.77 3.24
CA ARG A 165 20.53 4.53 3.68
C ARG A 165 20.34 3.51 2.58
N ASP A 166 21.46 2.94 2.12
CA ASP A 166 21.51 2.06 0.96
C ASP A 166 20.78 2.70 -0.24
N ASN A 167 19.73 2.06 -0.78
CA ASN A 167 18.95 2.56 -1.91
C ASN A 167 17.59 3.18 -1.49
N VAL A 168 17.49 3.71 -0.28
CA VAL A 168 16.26 4.29 0.29
C VAL A 168 16.48 5.72 0.74
N LEU A 169 15.62 6.64 0.28
CA LEU A 169 15.51 7.99 0.80
C LEU A 169 14.43 8.04 1.88
N PHE A 170 14.81 8.46 3.09
CA PHE A 170 13.88 8.79 4.16
C PHE A 170 13.69 10.30 4.22
N ILE A 171 12.43 10.74 4.22
CA ILE A 171 12.06 12.14 4.44
C ILE A 171 11.19 12.18 5.70
N ASN A 172 11.70 12.76 6.77
CA ASN A 172 11.05 12.79 8.07
C ASN A 172 10.57 14.22 8.33
N LEU A 173 9.26 14.40 8.51
CA LEU A 173 8.63 15.70 8.72
C LEU A 173 7.81 15.67 10.01
N SER A 174 8.05 16.61 10.90
CA SER A 174 7.28 16.73 12.15
C SER A 174 5.83 17.16 11.89
N TYR A 175 4.97 16.93 12.89
CA TYR A 175 3.57 17.33 12.88
C TYR A 175 3.37 18.75 12.36
N ASP A 176 2.37 18.92 11.51
CA ASP A 176 1.97 20.19 10.90
C ASP A 176 3.00 20.88 9.97
N TRP A 177 4.13 20.24 9.65
CA TRP A 177 5.13 20.82 8.74
C TRP A 177 4.93 20.50 7.26
N LEU A 178 4.17 19.45 6.94
CA LEU A 178 3.90 19.05 5.54
C LEU A 178 3.42 20.24 4.67
N PRO A 179 2.52 21.14 5.12
CA PRO A 179 2.08 22.30 4.32
C PRO A 179 3.22 23.23 3.89
N PHE A 180 4.30 23.32 4.67
CA PHE A 180 5.41 24.25 4.44
C PHE A 180 6.66 23.57 3.85
N ALA A 181 6.67 22.23 3.80
CA ALA A 181 7.85 21.45 3.44
C ALA A 181 7.92 21.10 1.94
N TYR A 182 7.00 21.56 1.09
CA TYR A 182 6.87 21.06 -0.29
C TYR A 182 8.16 21.21 -1.09
N ASP A 183 8.74 22.41 -1.11
CA ASP A 183 9.96 22.68 -1.87
C ASP A 183 11.16 21.86 -1.34
N PHE A 184 11.22 21.63 -0.03
CA PHE A 184 12.24 20.77 0.56
C PHE A 184 12.06 19.32 0.11
N VAL A 185 10.83 18.79 0.20
CA VAL A 185 10.51 17.41 -0.19
C VAL A 185 10.79 17.19 -1.67
N GLU A 186 10.34 18.09 -2.54
CA GLU A 186 10.61 18.04 -3.98
C GLU A 186 12.12 18.06 -4.26
N ALA A 187 12.86 18.98 -3.64
CA ALA A 187 14.30 19.07 -3.82
C ALA A 187 15.05 17.80 -3.36
N GLN A 188 14.62 17.18 -2.25
CA GLN A 188 15.24 15.92 -1.80
C GLN A 188 14.93 14.76 -2.75
N ILE A 189 13.69 14.66 -3.25
CA ILE A 189 13.35 13.64 -4.24
C ILE A 189 14.16 13.85 -5.51
N ASP A 190 14.20 15.05 -6.07
CA ASP A 190 14.93 15.34 -7.31
C ASP A 190 16.44 15.11 -7.19
N ALA A 191 17.04 15.45 -6.05
CA ALA A 191 18.46 15.23 -5.82
C ALA A 191 18.85 13.75 -5.71
N HIS A 192 17.90 12.87 -5.36
CA HIS A 192 18.18 11.49 -4.98
C HIS A 192 17.51 10.43 -5.86
N ARG A 193 16.48 10.76 -6.65
CA ARG A 193 15.69 9.80 -7.45
C ARG A 193 16.47 8.95 -8.45
N GLU A 194 17.68 9.37 -8.83
CA GLU A 194 18.58 8.58 -9.71
C GLU A 194 19.48 7.61 -8.92
N ARG A 195 19.52 7.73 -7.59
CA ARG A 195 20.41 6.98 -6.69
C ARG A 195 19.66 6.05 -5.73
N VAL A 196 18.35 6.20 -5.61
CA VAL A 196 17.50 5.41 -4.71
C VAL A 196 16.39 4.76 -5.52
N ASP A 197 16.00 3.55 -5.11
CA ASP A 197 14.85 2.85 -5.70
C ASP A 197 13.57 3.16 -4.92
N HIS A 198 13.70 3.52 -3.64
CA HIS A 198 12.57 3.67 -2.72
C HIS A 198 12.61 5.00 -1.98
N ILE A 199 11.44 5.57 -1.76
CA ILE A 199 11.25 6.79 -0.97
C ILE A 199 10.19 6.51 0.09
N ILE A 200 10.58 6.68 1.36
CA ILE A 200 9.68 6.60 2.51
C ILE A 200 9.61 7.99 3.13
N LEU A 201 8.41 8.58 3.13
CA LEU A 201 8.15 9.84 3.81
C LEU A 201 7.37 9.55 5.08
N MET A 202 7.94 9.91 6.24
CA MET A 202 7.27 9.81 7.53
C MET A 202 6.80 11.20 7.99
N THR A 203 5.56 11.28 8.46
CA THR A 203 5.02 12.44 9.18
C THR A 203 3.99 12.00 10.21
N HIS A 204 3.61 12.86 11.14
CA HIS A 204 2.66 12.47 12.18
C HIS A 204 1.21 12.39 11.65
N ASN A 205 0.75 13.39 10.89
CA ASN A 205 -0.60 13.39 10.32
C ASN A 205 -0.72 12.40 9.16
N SER A 206 -1.81 11.64 9.10
CA SER A 206 -2.19 10.98 7.86
C SER A 206 -2.55 12.00 6.76
N PHE A 207 -2.25 11.67 5.51
CA PHE A 207 -2.62 12.53 4.37
C PHE A 207 -4.15 12.51 4.20
N VAL A 208 -4.72 11.30 4.25
CA VAL A 208 -6.15 10.99 4.29
C VAL A 208 -6.40 10.03 5.44
N GLY A 209 -7.11 10.43 6.47
CA GLY A 209 -7.30 9.57 7.64
C GLY A 209 -8.74 9.18 7.95
N ASN A 210 -8.88 8.12 8.72
CA ASN A 210 -10.15 7.53 9.13
C ASN A 210 -10.76 8.28 10.32
N ARG A 211 -9.94 8.92 11.15
CA ARG A 211 -10.36 9.77 12.27
C ARG A 211 -9.87 11.19 12.15
N TYR A 212 -8.57 11.33 11.91
CA TYR A 212 -7.89 12.61 11.72
C TYR A 212 -7.40 12.70 10.26
N GLY A 213 -6.61 13.70 9.90
CA GLY A 213 -5.91 13.70 8.62
C GLY A 213 -6.08 14.99 7.82
N MET A 214 -5.01 15.31 7.09
CA MET A 214 -4.80 16.63 6.50
C MET A 214 -5.89 17.04 5.51
N LEU A 215 -6.38 16.11 4.69
CA LEU A 215 -7.46 16.40 3.74
C LEU A 215 -8.72 16.91 4.45
N ARG A 216 -9.13 16.25 5.52
CA ARG A 216 -10.31 16.66 6.29
C ARG A 216 -10.03 17.95 7.04
N GLU A 217 -8.97 17.95 7.84
CA GLU A 217 -8.66 18.99 8.82
C GLU A 217 -8.33 20.32 8.17
N LYS A 218 -7.53 20.30 7.10
CA LYS A 218 -6.98 21.54 6.52
C LYS A 218 -7.69 21.99 5.26
N ILE A 219 -8.40 21.10 4.57
CA ILE A 219 -9.14 21.45 3.34
C ILE A 219 -10.64 21.58 3.61
N LEU A 220 -11.24 20.71 4.41
CA LEU A 220 -12.69 20.80 4.68
C LEU A 220 -12.99 21.68 5.89
N GLU A 221 -12.39 21.36 7.03
CA GLU A 221 -12.54 22.09 8.29
C GLU A 221 -11.61 23.30 8.39
N GLY A 222 -10.71 23.45 7.42
CA GLY A 222 -9.61 24.39 7.52
C GLY A 222 -10.05 25.81 7.82
N TYR A 223 -9.24 26.48 8.61
CA TYR A 223 -9.47 27.84 9.08
C TYR A 223 -8.77 28.85 8.16
N LEU A 224 -9.45 29.97 7.89
CA LEU A 224 -8.88 31.08 7.13
C LEU A 224 -7.71 31.75 7.86
N SER A 225 -7.72 31.69 9.20
CA SER A 225 -6.69 32.28 10.06
C SER A 225 -5.46 31.41 10.25
N GLU A 226 -5.56 30.10 10.00
CA GLU A 226 -4.48 29.15 10.25
C GLU A 226 -3.55 29.05 9.03
N PRO A 227 -2.29 29.53 9.12
CA PRO A 227 -1.40 29.56 7.97
C PRO A 227 -1.12 28.19 7.38
N SER A 228 -1.10 27.14 8.20
CA SER A 228 -0.91 25.75 7.76
C SER A 228 -2.04 25.28 6.85
N ASP A 229 -3.28 25.71 7.12
CA ASP A 229 -4.46 25.24 6.41
C ASP A 229 -4.53 25.91 5.04
N VAL A 230 -4.25 27.23 5.01
CA VAL A 230 -4.08 28.00 3.78
C VAL A 230 -2.97 27.40 2.93
N ALA A 231 -1.78 27.18 3.50
CA ALA A 231 -0.64 26.63 2.77
C ALA A 231 -0.93 25.22 2.22
N PHE A 232 -1.56 24.34 2.99
CA PHE A 232 -1.80 22.97 2.57
C PHE A 232 -2.69 22.89 1.33
N ARG A 233 -3.69 23.78 1.22
CA ARG A 233 -4.57 23.83 0.03
C ARG A 233 -3.81 24.16 -1.26
N GLU A 234 -2.72 24.91 -1.17
CA GLU A 234 -1.88 25.27 -2.32
C GLU A 234 -0.99 24.12 -2.78
N VAL A 235 -0.60 23.23 -1.86
CA VAL A 235 0.33 22.13 -2.11
C VAL A 235 -0.33 20.75 -2.15
N TYR A 236 -1.61 20.62 -1.79
CA TYR A 236 -2.32 19.34 -1.72
C TYR A 236 -2.21 18.52 -3.00
N ASP A 237 -2.64 19.08 -4.14
CA ASP A 237 -2.56 18.37 -5.42
C ASP A 237 -1.12 18.21 -5.89
N LYS A 238 -0.24 19.15 -5.58
CA LYS A 238 1.19 19.06 -5.90
C LYS A 238 1.84 17.86 -5.22
N TYR A 239 1.56 17.64 -3.93
CA TYR A 239 2.05 16.48 -3.20
C TYR A 239 1.51 15.18 -3.77
N ARG A 240 0.19 15.08 -4.05
CA ARG A 240 -0.36 13.85 -4.63
C ARG A 240 0.31 13.47 -5.94
N THR A 241 0.53 14.46 -6.82
CA THR A 241 1.22 14.24 -8.09
C THR A 241 2.70 13.88 -7.89
N LEU A 242 3.41 14.58 -7.00
CA LEU A 242 4.81 14.28 -6.70
C LEU A 242 4.97 12.86 -6.13
N PHE A 243 4.13 12.49 -5.16
CA PHE A 243 4.19 11.20 -4.48
C PHE A 243 3.83 10.05 -5.42
N ALA A 244 2.77 10.19 -6.21
CA ALA A 244 2.38 9.17 -7.19
C ALA A 244 3.39 9.03 -8.34
N ALA A 245 4.06 10.11 -8.74
CA ALA A 245 5.09 10.05 -9.78
C ALA A 245 6.38 9.36 -9.33
N ASN A 246 6.64 9.32 -8.01
CA ASN A 246 7.86 8.77 -7.42
C ASN A 246 7.61 7.56 -6.51
N ASP A 247 6.40 6.97 -6.57
CA ASP A 247 6.00 5.78 -5.81
C ASP A 247 6.27 5.86 -4.29
N VAL A 248 6.05 7.05 -3.72
CA VAL A 248 6.34 7.33 -2.31
C VAL A 248 5.50 6.45 -1.39
N VAL A 249 6.12 5.87 -0.37
CA VAL A 249 5.41 5.29 0.77
C VAL A 249 5.27 6.37 1.84
N TYR A 250 4.04 6.84 2.04
CA TYR A 250 3.70 7.80 3.08
C TYR A 250 3.37 7.04 4.37
N VAL A 251 4.10 7.30 5.44
CA VAL A 251 3.94 6.65 6.75
C VAL A 251 3.51 7.68 7.80
N SER A 252 2.51 7.36 8.61
CA SER A 252 2.06 8.23 9.69
C SER A 252 1.58 7.52 10.96
N GLY A 253 1.49 8.28 12.06
CA GLY A 253 0.88 7.88 13.33
C GLY A 253 -0.48 8.54 13.53
N HIS A 254 -0.68 9.20 14.67
CA HIS A 254 -1.76 10.12 15.05
C HIS A 254 -3.15 9.48 15.24
N GLU A 255 -3.50 8.46 14.45
CA GLU A 255 -4.84 7.90 14.47
C GLU A 255 -5.04 6.75 15.46
N HIS A 256 -4.00 6.25 16.12
CA HIS A 256 -4.07 5.12 17.07
C HIS A 256 -4.84 3.90 16.53
N MET A 257 -4.78 3.71 15.22
CA MET A 257 -5.36 2.58 14.51
C MET A 257 -4.53 2.35 13.25
N TYR A 258 -4.52 1.10 12.79
CA TYR A 258 -3.81 0.76 11.58
C TYR A 258 -4.68 1.00 10.35
N SER A 259 -4.10 1.58 9.32
CA SER A 259 -4.69 1.49 7.98
C SER A 259 -3.64 1.51 6.88
N ARG A 260 -3.93 0.80 5.78
CA ARG A 260 -3.17 0.86 4.54
C ARG A 260 -4.09 1.18 3.38
N SER A 261 -3.69 2.14 2.57
CA SER A 261 -4.50 2.67 1.47
C SER A 261 -3.65 3.01 0.25
N GLN A 262 -4.28 2.97 -0.92
CA GLN A 262 -3.75 3.58 -2.13
C GLN A 262 -4.41 4.94 -2.34
N ILE A 263 -3.61 6.01 -2.30
CA ILE A 263 -4.06 7.38 -2.52
C ILE A 263 -3.81 7.76 -3.97
N ARG A 264 -4.85 8.26 -4.64
CA ARG A 264 -4.82 8.66 -6.04
C ARG A 264 -4.43 10.11 -6.18
N ASP A 265 -3.69 10.43 -7.24
CA ASP A 265 -3.48 11.80 -7.71
C ASP A 265 -4.60 12.26 -8.66
N ILE A 266 -4.43 13.43 -9.28
CA ILE A 266 -5.37 13.96 -10.28
C ILE A 266 -5.41 13.14 -11.59
N THR A 267 -4.39 12.32 -11.85
CA THR A 267 -4.28 11.46 -13.04
C THR A 267 -4.66 9.99 -12.77
N GLN A 268 -5.16 9.70 -11.56
CA GLN A 268 -5.50 8.35 -11.07
C GLN A 268 -4.28 7.43 -10.82
N ARG A 269 -3.05 7.94 -10.88
CA ARG A 269 -1.85 7.24 -10.37
C ARG A 269 -1.91 7.18 -8.86
N GLN A 270 -1.26 6.18 -8.29
CA GLN A 270 -1.38 5.89 -6.87
C GLN A 270 -0.04 5.97 -6.14
N PHE A 271 -0.12 6.30 -4.85
CA PHE A 271 0.97 6.11 -3.89
C PHE A 271 0.41 5.44 -2.63
N THR A 272 1.27 4.77 -1.88
CA THR A 272 0.84 4.01 -0.70
C THR A 272 0.85 4.91 0.53
N GLN A 273 -0.23 4.90 1.30
CA GLN A 273 -0.29 5.45 2.65
C GLN A 273 -0.42 4.32 3.67
N ILE A 274 0.38 4.39 4.74
CA ILE A 274 0.32 3.53 5.91
C ILE A 274 0.15 4.41 7.16
N VAL A 275 -0.93 4.19 7.89
CA VAL A 275 -1.10 4.67 9.26
C VAL A 275 -0.71 3.51 10.18
N ALA A 276 0.34 3.71 10.99
CA ALA A 276 1.15 2.65 11.56
C ALA A 276 0.51 1.91 12.75
N GLY A 277 -0.57 2.44 13.32
CA GLY A 277 -1.24 1.85 14.49
C GLY A 277 -1.01 2.65 15.76
N SER A 278 -0.83 1.96 16.89
CA SER A 278 -0.59 2.55 18.20
C SER A 278 0.48 1.75 18.96
N ALA A 279 1.33 2.43 19.74
CA ALA A 279 2.15 1.84 20.79
C ALA A 279 1.92 2.61 22.10
N ALA A 280 0.70 3.13 22.26
CA ALA A 280 0.23 3.96 23.35
C ALA A 280 -0.82 3.23 24.19
N TYR A 281 -1.26 3.85 25.29
CA TYR A 281 -2.35 3.34 26.14
C TYR A 281 -3.75 3.77 25.69
N LYS A 282 -3.92 4.04 24.39
CA LYS A 282 -5.19 4.47 23.80
C LYS A 282 -5.38 3.89 22.40
N GLY A 283 -6.62 3.55 22.09
CA GLY A 283 -7.06 3.12 20.78
C GLY A 283 -8.27 3.94 20.34
N TYR A 284 -8.43 4.15 19.04
CA TYR A 284 -9.44 5.07 18.52
C TYR A 284 -10.49 4.40 17.66
N GLU A 285 -11.71 4.95 17.72
CA GLU A 285 -12.78 4.56 16.82
C GLU A 285 -12.62 5.16 15.41
N ASN A 286 -13.10 4.43 14.42
CA ASN A 286 -13.20 4.87 13.04
C ASN A 286 -14.41 5.79 12.83
N ARG A 287 -14.18 7.00 12.30
CA ARG A 287 -15.21 8.03 12.14
C ARG A 287 -15.64 8.19 10.70
N TYR A 288 -14.69 8.46 9.82
CA TYR A 288 -14.95 8.89 8.46
C TYR A 288 -14.75 7.77 7.45
N GLY A 289 -13.96 6.73 7.74
CA GLY A 289 -13.71 5.63 6.80
C GLY A 289 -13.04 6.07 5.51
N GLU A 290 -13.39 5.43 4.39
CA GLU A 290 -12.80 5.70 3.07
C GLU A 290 -13.25 7.04 2.48
N HIS A 291 -12.29 7.82 1.98
CA HIS A 291 -12.51 9.03 1.21
C HIS A 291 -12.55 8.68 -0.29
N GLU A 292 -13.71 8.23 -0.76
CA GLU A 292 -13.94 7.60 -2.07
C GLU A 292 -13.43 8.39 -3.29
N GLN A 293 -13.27 9.72 -3.19
CA GLN A 293 -12.71 10.53 -4.28
C GLN A 293 -11.23 10.23 -4.53
N VAL A 294 -10.45 9.98 -3.48
CA VAL A 294 -8.99 9.91 -3.56
C VAL A 294 -8.39 8.64 -2.99
N GLN A 295 -9.14 7.87 -2.21
CA GLN A 295 -8.62 6.72 -1.47
C GLN A 295 -9.23 5.41 -1.98
N ASN A 296 -8.43 4.35 -2.02
CA ASN A 296 -8.90 2.97 -1.94
C ASN A 296 -8.31 2.37 -0.67
N THR A 297 -9.16 2.00 0.27
CA THR A 297 -8.73 1.41 1.54
C THR A 297 -8.52 -0.08 1.36
N VAL A 298 -7.32 -0.56 1.73
CA VAL A 298 -6.87 -1.95 1.49
C VAL A 298 -6.85 -2.78 2.77
N MET A 299 -6.49 -2.17 3.89
CA MET A 299 -6.51 -2.80 5.20
C MET A 299 -6.82 -1.75 6.26
N VAL A 300 -7.66 -2.09 7.24
CA VAL A 300 -7.90 -1.27 8.42
C VAL A 300 -8.02 -2.21 9.61
N LYS A 301 -7.36 -1.87 10.73
CA LYS A 301 -7.53 -2.56 12.01
C LYS A 301 -7.59 -1.52 13.12
N MET A 302 -8.64 -1.59 13.91
CA MET A 302 -8.89 -0.73 15.05
C MET A 302 -9.16 -1.60 16.26
N ALA A 303 -8.75 -1.13 17.43
CA ALA A 303 -9.03 -1.74 18.71
C ALA A 303 -9.11 -0.62 19.74
N SER A 304 -10.29 -0.43 20.33
CA SER A 304 -10.56 0.60 21.32
C SER A 304 -10.84 -0.04 22.68
N GLU A 305 -10.36 0.59 23.74
CA GLU A 305 -10.59 0.17 25.12
C GLU A 305 -12.08 0.11 25.49
N SER A 306 -12.93 0.81 24.72
CA SER A 306 -14.38 0.80 24.89
C SER A 306 -15.05 -0.55 24.62
N VAL A 307 -14.38 -1.46 23.88
CA VAL A 307 -14.94 -2.76 23.49
C VAL A 307 -14.05 -3.95 23.85
N GLY A 308 -12.86 -3.71 24.42
CA GLY A 308 -11.98 -4.79 24.86
C GLY A 308 -10.51 -4.40 24.91
N PRO A 309 -9.59 -5.37 24.74
CA PRO A 309 -8.15 -5.10 24.60
C PRO A 309 -7.85 -4.14 23.45
N ILE A 310 -6.82 -3.32 23.63
CA ILE A 310 -6.23 -2.49 22.58
C ILE A 310 -5.01 -3.20 21.97
N ASP A 311 -4.51 -2.68 20.86
CA ASP A 311 -3.36 -3.26 20.16
C ASP A 311 -2.10 -2.40 20.34
N THR A 312 -0.96 -3.07 20.54
CA THR A 312 0.36 -2.51 20.17
C THR A 312 0.68 -2.96 18.75
N ASN A 313 1.09 -2.03 17.87
CA ASN A 313 1.41 -2.30 16.48
C ASN A 313 2.88 -2.08 16.17
N VAL A 314 3.39 -2.87 15.23
CA VAL A 314 4.67 -2.60 14.55
C VAL A 314 4.55 -2.95 13.07
N SER A 315 5.33 -2.28 12.24
CA SER A 315 5.50 -2.70 10.84
C SER A 315 6.96 -2.69 10.43
N VAL A 316 7.29 -3.53 9.46
CA VAL A 316 8.65 -3.71 8.97
C VAL A 316 8.64 -3.75 7.45
N PHE A 317 9.50 -2.93 6.84
CA PHE A 317 9.89 -3.02 5.45
C PHE A 317 11.22 -3.77 5.36
N THR A 318 11.26 -4.86 4.60
CA THR A 318 12.49 -5.53 4.18
C THR A 318 12.76 -5.14 2.73
N ILE A 319 13.86 -4.45 2.49
CA ILE A 319 14.20 -3.85 1.21
C ILE A 319 15.47 -4.51 0.68
N GLN A 320 15.40 -5.02 -0.55
CA GLN A 320 16.53 -5.65 -1.22
C GLN A 320 16.53 -5.25 -2.70
N GLY A 321 17.47 -4.37 -3.07
CA GLY A 321 17.47 -3.73 -4.39
C GLY A 321 16.09 -3.16 -4.74
N PRO A 322 15.50 -3.50 -5.90
CA PRO A 322 14.22 -2.96 -6.32
C PRO A 322 13.01 -3.51 -5.55
N ALA A 323 13.18 -4.48 -4.65
CA ALA A 323 12.09 -5.16 -3.96
C ALA A 323 11.82 -4.61 -2.56
N VAL A 324 10.54 -4.55 -2.20
CA VAL A 324 10.03 -4.25 -0.85
C VAL A 324 9.07 -5.35 -0.43
N ASP A 325 9.41 -6.02 0.67
CA ASP A 325 8.55 -6.93 1.41
C ASP A 325 8.09 -6.23 2.70
N TYR A 326 6.79 -5.99 2.82
CA TYR A 326 6.19 -5.32 3.97
C TYR A 326 5.40 -6.30 4.84
N ARG A 327 5.50 -6.14 6.16
CA ARG A 327 4.73 -6.88 7.16
C ARG A 327 4.28 -5.96 8.29
N ALA A 328 3.02 -6.11 8.72
CA ALA A 328 2.51 -5.45 9.91
C ALA A 328 2.03 -6.49 10.93
N TYR A 329 2.38 -6.25 12.19
CA TYR A 329 2.05 -7.10 13.32
C TYR A 329 1.27 -6.31 14.37
N TYR A 330 0.46 -7.03 15.14
CA TYR A 330 -0.18 -6.50 16.33
C TYR A 330 -0.06 -7.48 17.49
N ALA A 331 -0.07 -6.95 18.72
CA ALA A 331 -0.21 -7.71 19.95
C ALA A 331 -1.33 -7.09 20.79
N PRO A 332 -2.43 -7.84 21.07
CA PRO A 332 -3.51 -7.33 21.91
C PRO A 332 -3.10 -7.32 23.39
N HIS A 333 -3.48 -6.30 24.15
CA HIS A 333 -3.17 -6.17 25.57
C HIS A 333 -4.22 -5.38 26.37
N THR A 334 -4.14 -5.50 27.70
CA THR A 334 -5.02 -4.80 28.64
C THR A 334 -4.31 -3.73 29.48
N VAL A 335 -3.05 -3.44 29.17
CA VAL A 335 -2.23 -2.42 29.84
C VAL A 335 -2.66 -1.01 29.40
N LEU A 336 -3.07 -0.17 30.35
CA LEU A 336 -3.54 1.21 30.10
C LEU A 336 -2.77 2.27 30.91
N ALA A 337 -1.83 1.87 31.76
CA ALA A 337 -0.91 2.76 32.46
C ALA A 337 0.37 2.02 32.89
N ASN A 338 1.47 2.75 33.14
CA ASN A 338 2.73 2.13 33.58
C ASN A 338 2.58 1.32 34.89
N SER A 339 1.68 1.75 35.79
CA SER A 339 1.37 1.09 37.05
C SER A 339 0.73 -0.29 36.90
N ASP A 340 0.19 -0.62 35.73
CA ASP A 340 -0.39 -1.94 35.45
C ASP A 340 0.66 -3.05 35.34
N GLY A 341 1.92 -2.66 35.15
CA GLY A 341 3.00 -3.55 34.74
C GLY A 341 2.84 -4.04 33.29
N PRO A 342 3.81 -4.82 32.78
CA PRO A 342 3.84 -5.20 31.38
C PRO A 342 2.76 -6.23 30.98
N ARG A 343 2.26 -7.06 31.91
CA ARG A 343 1.21 -8.08 31.66
C ARG A 343 1.44 -8.88 30.36
N GLU A 344 0.51 -8.84 29.40
CA GLU A 344 0.61 -9.53 28.11
C GLU A 344 1.82 -9.04 27.30
N LEU A 345 2.24 -7.78 27.48
CA LEU A 345 3.37 -7.18 26.79
C LEU A 345 4.74 -7.64 27.34
N ALA A 346 4.77 -8.38 28.46
CA ALA A 346 6.00 -9.06 28.91
C ALA A 346 6.39 -10.24 28.01
N SER A 347 5.42 -10.82 27.29
CA SER A 347 5.62 -11.90 26.31
C SER A 347 4.52 -11.79 25.24
N PRO A 348 4.56 -10.77 24.37
CA PRO A 348 3.46 -10.45 23.49
C PRO A 348 3.21 -11.55 22.44
N ASP A 349 1.94 -11.91 22.23
CA ASP A 349 1.50 -12.78 21.12
C ASP A 349 1.40 -11.96 19.84
N TRP A 350 2.54 -11.75 19.18
CA TRP A 350 2.62 -11.00 17.92
C TRP A 350 1.96 -11.76 16.76
N ARG A 351 0.99 -11.12 16.12
CA ARG A 351 0.22 -11.68 15.01
C ARG A 351 0.41 -10.85 13.76
N LEU A 352 0.88 -11.49 12.68
CA LEU A 352 0.92 -10.90 11.34
C LEU A 352 -0.53 -10.69 10.86
N PHE A 353 -0.87 -9.48 10.45
CA PHE A 353 -2.23 -9.17 9.98
C PHE A 353 -2.27 -8.41 8.66
N ASP A 354 -1.15 -7.87 8.20
CA ASP A 354 -1.04 -7.29 6.86
C ASP A 354 0.34 -7.61 6.26
N ARG A 355 0.37 -7.79 4.95
CA ARG A 355 1.58 -8.05 4.19
C ARG A 355 1.39 -7.67 2.73
N TYR A 356 2.47 -7.24 2.09
CA TYR A 356 2.55 -7.19 0.63
C TYR A 356 4.00 -7.25 0.18
N THR A 357 4.19 -7.67 -1.07
CA THR A 357 5.46 -7.63 -1.78
C THR A 357 5.29 -6.78 -3.03
N ARG A 358 6.20 -5.83 -3.26
CA ARG A 358 6.24 -5.06 -4.50
C ARG A 358 7.66 -4.85 -4.99
N THR A 359 7.82 -4.57 -6.28
CA THR A 359 9.09 -4.09 -6.84
C THR A 359 8.89 -2.81 -7.65
N THR A 360 9.98 -2.14 -8.03
CA THR A 360 9.93 -0.98 -8.94
C THR A 360 9.46 -1.34 -10.35
N THR A 361 9.52 -2.61 -10.74
CA THR A 361 9.00 -3.12 -12.02
C THR A 361 7.80 -4.02 -11.78
N ARG A 362 6.60 -3.45 -11.89
CA ARG A 362 5.37 -4.16 -11.56
C ARG A 362 4.18 -3.69 -12.39
N CYS A 363 3.15 -4.53 -12.40
CA CYS A 363 1.80 -4.13 -12.76
C CYS A 363 0.91 -4.28 -11.53
N GLU A 364 -0.06 -3.40 -11.37
CA GLU A 364 -0.92 -3.39 -10.20
C GLU A 364 -2.37 -3.11 -10.55
N LYS A 365 -3.26 -3.59 -9.70
CA LYS A 365 -4.70 -3.46 -9.86
C LYS A 365 -5.37 -3.33 -8.49
N ILE A 366 -6.35 -2.42 -8.42
CA ILE A 366 -7.31 -2.40 -7.33
C ILE A 366 -8.45 -3.36 -7.69
N VAL A 367 -8.73 -4.30 -6.81
CA VAL A 367 -9.75 -5.33 -6.99
C VAL A 367 -10.80 -5.14 -5.92
N TYR A 368 -11.99 -4.73 -6.35
CA TYR A 368 -13.10 -4.40 -5.47
C TYR A 368 -13.74 -5.67 -4.88
N PRO A 369 -14.49 -5.57 -3.77
CA PRO A 369 -15.15 -6.72 -3.15
C PRO A 369 -16.24 -7.32 -4.04
N GLY A 370 -16.38 -8.65 -4.01
CA GLY A 370 -17.35 -9.41 -4.80
C GLY A 370 -18.82 -9.16 -4.42
N SER A 371 -19.06 -8.58 -3.24
CA SER A 371 -20.38 -8.21 -2.69
C SER A 371 -21.07 -7.05 -3.40
N ILE A 372 -20.35 -6.30 -4.24
CA ILE A 372 -20.95 -5.19 -5.01
C ILE A 372 -22.08 -5.77 -5.89
N PRO A 373 -23.25 -5.12 -6.00
CA PRO A 373 -24.31 -5.59 -6.89
C PRO A 373 -23.87 -5.77 -8.35
N ALA A 374 -24.28 -6.85 -9.01
CA ALA A 374 -23.86 -7.18 -10.37
C ALA A 374 -24.18 -6.07 -11.40
N GLY A 375 -25.33 -5.40 -11.26
CA GLY A 375 -25.72 -4.28 -12.13
C GLY A 375 -24.81 -3.05 -11.98
N ILE A 376 -24.14 -2.90 -10.83
CA ILE A 376 -23.16 -1.83 -10.60
C ILE A 376 -21.82 -2.20 -11.22
N GLN A 377 -21.38 -3.44 -11.07
CA GLN A 377 -20.12 -3.94 -11.64
C GLN A 377 -20.09 -3.77 -13.17
N ALA A 378 -21.19 -4.10 -13.85
CA ALA A 378 -21.25 -4.11 -15.32
C ALA A 378 -21.09 -2.72 -15.96
N ASN A 379 -21.37 -1.64 -15.22
CA ASN A 379 -21.43 -0.28 -15.74
C ASN A 379 -20.30 0.64 -15.24
N ASN A 380 -19.43 0.16 -14.35
CA ASN A 380 -18.47 1.01 -13.61
C ASN A 380 -17.07 0.40 -13.52
N MET A 381 -16.12 1.17 -13.00
CA MET A 381 -14.72 0.74 -12.74
C MET A 381 -14.57 -0.19 -11.52
N TYR A 382 -15.67 -0.59 -10.88
CA TYR A 382 -15.66 -1.42 -9.67
C TYR A 382 -15.55 -2.90 -10.01
N ASP A 383 -14.38 -3.29 -10.52
CA ASP A 383 -14.10 -4.66 -10.97
C ASP A 383 -13.63 -5.54 -9.80
N PRO A 384 -14.38 -6.60 -9.45
CA PRO A 384 -13.98 -7.56 -8.43
C PRO A 384 -13.15 -8.73 -8.97
N GLY A 385 -12.95 -8.82 -10.29
CA GLY A 385 -12.16 -9.86 -10.93
C GLY A 385 -10.66 -9.64 -10.81
N TYR A 386 -9.89 -10.71 -10.63
CA TYR A 386 -8.43 -10.63 -10.59
C TYR A 386 -7.79 -10.42 -11.95
N ARG A 387 -8.53 -10.59 -13.05
CA ARG A 387 -8.00 -10.54 -14.41
C ARG A 387 -7.17 -9.27 -14.68
N THR A 388 -5.96 -9.44 -15.21
CA THR A 388 -5.06 -8.33 -15.57
C THR A 388 -4.68 -8.36 -17.05
N ALA A 389 -4.18 -7.23 -17.55
CA ALA A 389 -3.43 -7.21 -18.80
C ALA A 389 -2.09 -7.97 -18.63
N PRO A 390 -1.45 -8.41 -19.73
CA PRO A 390 -0.07 -8.92 -19.72
C PRO A 390 0.88 -7.94 -19.04
N CYS A 391 1.65 -8.43 -18.08
CA CYS A 391 2.67 -7.69 -17.35
C CYS A 391 4.05 -8.21 -17.77
N ALA A 392 4.79 -7.40 -18.53
CA ALA A 392 6.09 -7.81 -19.06
C ALA A 392 7.21 -7.71 -18.01
N SER A 393 8.12 -8.68 -18.02
CA SER A 393 9.38 -8.63 -17.28
C SER A 393 10.44 -7.84 -18.05
N PRO A 394 11.50 -7.34 -17.38
CA PRO A 394 12.65 -6.73 -18.05
C PRO A 394 13.32 -7.66 -19.07
N SER A 395 13.32 -8.97 -18.83
CA SER A 395 13.94 -9.98 -19.71
C SER A 395 13.01 -10.47 -20.83
N GLY A 396 11.83 -9.87 -20.99
CA GLY A 396 10.92 -10.12 -22.12
C GLY A 396 9.89 -11.23 -21.92
N GLN A 397 9.84 -11.87 -20.75
CA GLN A 397 8.71 -12.72 -20.36
C GLN A 397 7.49 -11.86 -20.01
N SER A 398 6.34 -12.50 -19.83
CA SER A 398 5.10 -11.85 -19.42
C SER A 398 4.27 -12.77 -18.54
N ALA A 399 3.55 -12.17 -17.59
CA ALA A 399 2.58 -12.87 -16.76
C ALA A 399 1.29 -12.07 -16.64
N ARG A 400 0.18 -12.74 -16.36
CA ARG A 400 -1.09 -12.08 -16.03
C ARG A 400 -1.98 -12.99 -15.21
N LEU A 401 -2.95 -12.40 -14.54
CA LEU A 401 -4.03 -13.16 -13.93
C LEU A 401 -5.14 -13.35 -14.98
N LEU A 402 -5.55 -14.59 -15.22
CA LEU A 402 -6.60 -14.94 -16.18
C LEU A 402 -7.99 -14.95 -15.56
N ASP A 403 -8.07 -15.33 -14.28
CA ASP A 403 -9.34 -15.60 -13.61
C ASP A 403 -9.22 -15.51 -12.09
N GLY A 404 -10.38 -15.55 -11.42
CA GLY A 404 -10.52 -15.41 -9.97
C GLY A 404 -11.21 -14.10 -9.59
N ARG A 405 -11.68 -14.05 -8.33
CA ARG A 405 -12.55 -12.98 -7.84
C ARG A 405 -12.36 -12.71 -6.35
N ASN A 406 -12.58 -11.47 -5.94
CA ASN A 406 -12.45 -11.04 -4.55
C ASN A 406 -13.68 -11.41 -3.68
N GLU A 407 -13.82 -12.68 -3.31
CA GLU A 407 -14.88 -13.20 -2.43
C GLU A 407 -14.55 -13.26 -0.93
N VAL A 408 -13.31 -12.96 -0.53
CA VAL A 408 -12.87 -12.83 0.89
C VAL A 408 -12.23 -11.48 1.06
N PHE A 409 -12.98 -10.60 1.69
CA PHE A 409 -12.57 -9.25 2.02
C PHE A 409 -12.98 -8.95 3.45
N ASN A 410 -12.23 -8.06 4.10
CA ASN A 410 -12.61 -7.55 5.40
C ASN A 410 -13.65 -6.43 5.24
N ARG A 411 -14.46 -6.23 6.26
CA ARG A 411 -15.54 -5.25 6.35
C ARG A 411 -15.39 -4.45 7.63
N TYR A 412 -15.71 -3.17 7.61
CA TYR A 412 -15.73 -2.37 8.83
C TYR A 412 -16.86 -1.34 8.80
N ASP A 413 -17.35 -0.98 9.99
CA ASP A 413 -18.30 0.12 10.18
C ASP A 413 -17.59 1.42 10.57
N THR A 414 -18.26 2.54 10.29
CA THR A 414 -17.86 3.88 10.72
C THR A 414 -18.92 4.50 11.65
N ARG A 415 -18.62 5.64 12.27
CA ARG A 415 -19.59 6.39 13.07
C ARG A 415 -20.18 7.57 12.32
N THR A 416 -21.43 7.92 12.65
CA THR A 416 -21.99 9.19 12.22
C THR A 416 -21.22 10.33 12.90
N ARG A 417 -20.92 11.36 12.12
CA ARG A 417 -20.34 12.61 12.59
C ARG A 417 -21.13 13.77 12.02
N ALA A 418 -21.17 14.85 12.77
CA ALA A 418 -21.70 16.10 12.27
C ALA A 418 -20.65 17.20 12.40
N MET A 419 -20.73 18.16 11.48
CA MET A 419 -19.78 19.23 11.33
C MET A 419 -20.52 20.48 10.91
N ALA A 420 -20.17 21.62 11.49
CA ALA A 420 -20.76 22.91 11.13
C ALA A 420 -19.67 23.88 10.72
N VAL A 421 -20.02 24.82 9.84
CA VAL A 421 -19.14 25.95 9.50
C VAL A 421 -19.16 27.01 10.60
N GLU A 422 -18.08 27.78 10.68
CA GLU A 422 -18.06 29.05 11.39
C GLU A 422 -17.88 30.18 10.36
N PRO A 423 -18.97 30.86 9.94
CA PRO A 423 -18.90 31.83 8.84
C PRO A 423 -17.89 32.95 9.09
N GLY A 424 -16.98 33.14 8.14
CA GLY A 424 -15.88 34.11 8.25
C GLY A 424 -14.65 33.60 8.99
N VAL A 425 -14.69 32.38 9.52
CA VAL A 425 -13.59 31.72 10.23
C VAL A 425 -13.12 30.48 9.47
N THR A 426 -14.03 29.63 9.01
CA THR A 426 -13.73 28.46 8.15
C THR A 426 -13.69 28.81 6.67
N PHE A 427 -13.05 27.97 5.83
CA PHE A 427 -13.05 28.16 4.36
C PHE A 427 -14.44 28.12 3.73
N ALA A 428 -15.33 27.24 4.20
CA ALA A 428 -16.72 27.24 3.80
C ALA A 428 -17.47 28.33 4.57
N GLY A 429 -18.28 29.13 3.85
CA GLY A 429 -19.11 30.19 4.44
C GLY A 429 -20.51 29.73 4.84
N THR A 430 -20.96 28.55 4.36
CA THR A 430 -22.25 27.93 4.71
C THR A 430 -22.11 26.40 4.81
N ASN A 431 -23.01 25.73 5.53
CA ASN A 431 -23.02 24.27 5.60
C ASN A 431 -23.26 23.62 4.23
N ARG A 432 -24.00 24.29 3.33
CA ARG A 432 -24.17 23.83 1.95
C ARG A 432 -22.87 23.87 1.14
N GLU A 433 -22.03 24.88 1.38
CA GLU A 433 -20.68 24.94 0.81
C GLU A 433 -19.77 23.86 1.40
N LEU A 434 -19.85 23.62 2.71
CA LEU A 434 -19.09 22.54 3.37
C LEU A 434 -19.48 21.16 2.81
N GLU A 435 -20.77 20.87 2.66
CA GLU A 435 -21.26 19.66 1.99
C GLU A 435 -20.71 19.56 0.55
N SER A 436 -20.69 20.67 -0.18
CA SER A 436 -20.11 20.72 -1.53
C SER A 436 -18.60 20.38 -1.53
N LEU A 437 -17.84 20.90 -0.57
CA LEU A 437 -16.41 20.57 -0.41
C LEU A 437 -16.21 19.10 -0.07
N MET A 438 -17.03 18.51 0.81
CA MET A 438 -16.98 17.08 1.13
C MET A 438 -17.13 16.24 -0.15
N TYR A 439 -18.10 16.55 -1.02
CA TYR A 439 -18.28 15.83 -2.28
C TYR A 439 -17.25 16.16 -3.37
N ARG A 440 -16.51 17.27 -3.22
CA ARG A 440 -15.40 17.60 -4.11
C ARG A 440 -14.14 16.83 -3.76
N TYR A 441 -13.85 16.67 -2.46
CA TYR A 441 -12.55 16.19 -1.99
C TYR A 441 -12.57 14.81 -1.35
N MET A 442 -13.65 14.43 -0.66
CA MET A 442 -13.71 13.20 0.12
C MET A 442 -14.67 12.19 -0.48
N PHE A 443 -15.92 12.56 -0.71
CA PHE A 443 -17.00 11.60 -1.02
C PHE A 443 -17.50 11.71 -2.45
N ILE A 444 -18.12 10.64 -2.94
CA ILE A 444 -18.84 10.66 -4.22
C ILE A 444 -20.35 10.76 -3.98
N ARG A 445 -21.05 11.63 -4.72
CA ARG A 445 -22.53 11.60 -4.71
C ARG A 445 -22.99 10.31 -5.38
N HIS A 446 -23.97 9.65 -4.79
CA HIS A 446 -24.55 8.48 -5.42
C HIS A 446 -25.39 8.90 -6.63
N GLU A 447 -25.05 8.40 -7.82
CA GLU A 447 -26.04 8.22 -8.88
C GLU A 447 -25.75 6.94 -9.70
N SER A 448 -26.65 6.62 -10.62
CA SER A 448 -26.64 5.36 -11.39
C SER A 448 -25.38 5.11 -12.23
N TRP A 449 -24.72 6.16 -12.72
CA TRP A 449 -23.52 6.12 -13.56
C TRP A 449 -22.15 6.25 -12.85
N ARG A 450 -22.15 6.31 -11.51
CA ARG A 450 -21.03 6.53 -10.59
C ARG A 450 -21.57 6.32 -9.16
N PRO A 451 -21.96 5.07 -8.84
CA PRO A 451 -22.58 4.79 -7.55
C PRO A 451 -21.57 4.96 -6.41
N ASN A 452 -22.03 5.53 -5.29
CA ASN A 452 -21.31 5.47 -4.02
C ASN A 452 -21.50 4.08 -3.39
N LEU A 453 -20.41 3.35 -3.19
CA LEU A 453 -20.42 2.01 -2.60
C LEU A 453 -20.60 2.00 -1.08
N ASN A 454 -20.42 3.14 -0.42
CA ASN A 454 -20.34 3.25 1.02
C ASN A 454 -21.62 3.88 1.60
N ASN A 455 -22.15 4.99 1.07
CA ASN A 455 -23.46 5.49 1.54
C ASN A 455 -24.22 6.25 0.44
N SER A 456 -25.51 5.96 0.28
CA SER A 456 -26.45 6.65 -0.63
C SER A 456 -26.51 8.17 -0.40
N GLN A 457 -26.28 8.61 0.84
CA GLN A 457 -26.32 10.01 1.28
C GLN A 457 -25.12 10.33 2.18
N ARG A 458 -23.91 10.08 1.68
CA ARG A 458 -22.67 10.11 2.46
C ARG A 458 -22.49 11.35 3.33
N ALA A 459 -22.78 12.52 2.77
CA ALA A 459 -22.89 13.79 3.49
C ALA A 459 -24.22 14.49 3.14
N ARG A 460 -24.88 15.09 4.12
CA ARG A 460 -26.11 15.88 3.90
C ARG A 460 -26.24 16.98 4.94
N VAL A 461 -26.85 18.10 4.56
CA VAL A 461 -27.27 19.13 5.52
C VAL A 461 -28.49 18.61 6.29
N ILE A 462 -28.47 18.75 7.61
CA ILE A 462 -29.58 18.45 8.50
C ILE A 462 -29.99 19.72 9.26
N ASP A 463 -31.23 19.74 9.76
CA ASP A 463 -31.80 20.87 10.49
C ASP A 463 -31.67 22.22 9.76
N GLU A 464 -31.79 22.18 8.43
CA GLU A 464 -31.63 23.32 7.52
C GLU A 464 -32.53 24.50 7.90
N GLY A 465 -31.94 25.69 7.97
CA GLY A 465 -32.61 26.93 8.36
C GLY A 465 -32.86 27.11 9.85
N THR A 466 -32.31 26.23 10.71
CA THR A 466 -32.37 26.36 12.17
C THR A 466 -31.00 26.74 12.76
N PRO A 467 -30.93 27.17 14.05
CA PRO A 467 -29.66 27.41 14.73
C PRO A 467 -28.77 26.17 14.88
N ASP A 468 -29.35 24.97 14.74
CA ASP A 468 -28.66 23.69 14.87
C ASP A 468 -28.28 23.09 13.49
N GLU A 469 -28.34 23.89 12.41
CA GLU A 469 -27.97 23.44 11.07
C GLU A 469 -26.51 22.95 11.01
N GLU A 470 -26.32 21.72 10.54
CA GLU A 470 -25.02 21.08 10.41
C GLU A 470 -24.97 20.16 9.18
N VAL A 471 -23.76 19.75 8.80
CA VAL A 471 -23.53 18.71 7.80
C VAL A 471 -23.32 17.38 8.52
N GLU A 472 -24.27 16.46 8.37
CA GLU A 472 -24.15 15.09 8.82
C GLU A 472 -23.34 14.27 7.80
N ILE A 473 -22.25 13.66 8.27
CA ILE A 473 -21.56 12.56 7.60
C ILE A 473 -22.12 11.27 8.17
N ARG A 474 -22.87 10.54 7.35
CA ARG A 474 -23.55 9.33 7.78
C ARG A 474 -22.56 8.19 7.98
N ALA A 475 -22.78 7.44 9.06
CA ALA A 475 -22.16 6.14 9.27
C ALA A 475 -22.39 5.22 8.05
N THR A 476 -21.43 4.33 7.80
CA THR A 476 -21.44 3.38 6.69
C THR A 476 -20.67 2.13 7.05
N THR A 477 -21.06 1.02 6.43
CA THR A 477 -20.27 -0.21 6.34
C THR A 477 -19.48 -0.19 5.04
N ILE A 478 -18.19 -0.51 5.09
CA ILE A 478 -17.27 -0.50 3.95
C ILE A 478 -16.69 -1.90 3.78
N ASP A 479 -16.69 -2.39 2.54
CA ASP A 479 -16.05 -3.64 2.15
C ASP A 479 -14.71 -3.32 1.52
N LEU A 480 -13.63 -3.91 2.02
CA LEU A 480 -12.29 -3.55 1.61
C LEU A 480 -11.95 -4.04 0.21
N SER A 481 -11.26 -3.18 -0.52
CA SER A 481 -10.64 -3.54 -1.79
C SER A 481 -9.30 -4.25 -1.53
N LYS A 482 -8.76 -4.89 -2.57
CA LYS A 482 -7.41 -5.45 -2.58
C LYS A 482 -6.52 -4.66 -3.52
N HIS A 483 -5.25 -4.52 -3.15
CA HIS A 483 -4.21 -4.03 -4.04
C HIS A 483 -3.36 -5.21 -4.47
N VAL A 484 -3.62 -5.70 -5.69
CA VAL A 484 -2.96 -6.87 -6.26
C VAL A 484 -1.80 -6.40 -7.12
N THR A 485 -0.63 -7.01 -6.94
CA THR A 485 0.59 -6.68 -7.69
C THR A 485 1.19 -7.91 -8.33
N LEU A 486 1.62 -7.76 -9.58
CA LEU A 486 2.50 -8.66 -10.31
C LEU A 486 3.87 -7.99 -10.39
N SER A 487 4.79 -8.39 -9.51
CA SER A 487 6.05 -7.69 -9.30
C SER A 487 7.22 -8.54 -9.75
N TRP A 488 8.02 -8.01 -10.68
CA TRP A 488 9.16 -8.73 -11.24
C TRP A 488 10.42 -8.52 -10.41
N LYS A 489 11.14 -9.61 -10.20
CA LYS A 489 12.50 -9.66 -9.67
C LYS A 489 13.41 -10.30 -10.71
N THR A 490 14.69 -9.95 -10.68
CA THR A 490 15.69 -10.64 -11.51
C THR A 490 15.67 -12.14 -11.22
N ARG A 491 15.90 -12.94 -12.27
CA ARG A 491 16.08 -14.39 -12.19
C ARG A 491 16.93 -14.82 -10.99
N GLU A 492 16.35 -15.68 -10.14
CA GLU A 492 17.04 -16.31 -9.02
C GLU A 492 17.73 -17.63 -9.46
N ALA A 493 18.67 -18.11 -8.64
CA ALA A 493 19.35 -19.37 -8.90
C ALA A 493 18.34 -20.53 -9.04
N GLY A 494 18.56 -21.40 -10.04
CA GLY A 494 17.66 -22.52 -10.35
C GLY A 494 16.45 -22.18 -11.23
N ALA A 495 16.08 -20.89 -11.37
CA ALA A 495 15.06 -20.48 -12.34
C ALA A 495 15.63 -20.43 -13.76
N LEU A 496 14.77 -20.55 -14.77
CA LEU A 496 15.00 -20.29 -16.20
C LEU A 496 14.43 -18.94 -16.64
N SER A 497 13.51 -18.35 -15.86
CA SER A 497 12.92 -17.02 -16.10
C SER A 497 13.27 -16.02 -15.01
N ASP A 498 12.90 -14.76 -15.22
CA ASP A 498 12.74 -13.82 -14.10
C ASP A 498 11.71 -14.34 -13.09
N THR A 499 11.84 -13.91 -11.84
CA THR A 499 10.96 -14.31 -10.74
C THR A 499 9.79 -13.33 -10.65
N LEU A 500 8.56 -13.85 -10.59
CA LEU A 500 7.34 -13.07 -10.39
C LEU A 500 6.82 -13.24 -8.96
N ALA A 501 6.73 -12.15 -8.21
CA ALA A 501 5.96 -12.12 -6.97
C ALA A 501 4.50 -11.70 -7.26
N VAL A 502 3.56 -12.60 -6.98
CA VAL A 502 2.12 -12.29 -6.91
C VAL A 502 1.78 -11.99 -5.46
N SER A 503 1.20 -10.82 -5.20
CA SER A 503 0.89 -10.35 -3.86
C SER A 503 -0.43 -9.60 -3.80
N GLY A 504 -1.10 -9.65 -2.64
CA GLY A 504 -2.27 -8.85 -2.30
C GLY A 504 -3.60 -9.58 -2.43
N ILE A 505 -3.60 -10.84 -2.88
CA ILE A 505 -4.81 -11.68 -2.89
C ILE A 505 -5.01 -12.27 -1.50
N SER A 506 -3.93 -12.69 -0.83
CA SER A 506 -3.98 -13.44 0.43
C SER A 506 -3.82 -12.57 1.68
N GLY A 507 -4.29 -11.32 1.64
CA GLY A 507 -4.15 -10.35 2.73
C GLY A 507 -5.37 -10.16 3.63
N GLN A 508 -6.53 -10.73 3.29
CA GLN A 508 -7.79 -10.53 4.00
C GLN A 508 -8.50 -11.87 4.22
N SER A 509 -9.22 -12.00 5.33
CA SER A 509 -9.72 -13.28 5.85
C SER A 509 -11.24 -13.32 6.07
N GLY A 510 -11.95 -12.21 5.84
CA GLY A 510 -13.40 -12.11 6.04
C GLY A 510 -13.79 -11.53 7.38
N ILE A 511 -12.92 -10.78 8.05
CA ILE A 511 -13.25 -10.09 9.30
C ILE A 511 -14.32 -9.03 9.06
N TYR A 512 -15.26 -8.88 9.98
CA TYR A 512 -16.13 -7.71 10.07
C TYR A 512 -15.99 -7.08 11.47
N THR A 513 -15.72 -5.79 11.55
CA THR A 513 -15.73 -5.04 12.82
C THR A 513 -16.70 -3.88 12.85
N ASP A 514 -17.17 -3.57 14.05
CA ASP A 514 -17.80 -2.28 14.33
C ASP A 514 -16.75 -1.13 14.32
N PRO A 515 -17.16 0.14 14.53
CA PRO A 515 -16.23 1.28 14.47
C PRO A 515 -15.17 1.30 15.57
N TYR A 516 -15.33 0.51 16.65
CA TYR A 516 -14.42 0.45 17.79
C TYR A 516 -13.51 -0.79 17.75
N GLY A 517 -13.71 -1.67 16.76
CA GLY A 517 -12.96 -2.92 16.62
C GLY A 517 -13.65 -4.16 17.19
N ALA A 518 -14.90 -4.05 17.68
CA ALA A 518 -15.66 -5.21 18.13
C ALA A 518 -15.99 -6.12 16.94
N ILE A 519 -15.74 -7.42 17.08
CA ILE A 519 -15.97 -8.41 16.01
C ILE A 519 -17.47 -8.61 15.78
N LYS A 520 -17.86 -8.58 14.51
CA LYS A 520 -19.17 -8.91 13.96
C LYS A 520 -19.04 -10.11 13.03
N ASP A 521 -20.16 -10.73 12.66
CA ASP A 521 -20.16 -11.88 11.75
C ASP A 521 -20.64 -11.47 10.34
N ILE A 522 -19.69 -11.37 9.41
CA ILE A 522 -19.95 -10.99 8.00
C ILE A 522 -20.93 -11.92 7.27
N THR A 523 -21.15 -13.14 7.79
CA THR A 523 -22.00 -14.15 7.15
C THR A 523 -23.47 -14.07 7.58
N VAL A 524 -23.78 -13.29 8.61
CA VAL A 524 -25.15 -13.10 9.11
C VAL A 524 -25.53 -11.65 9.37
N ASP A 525 -24.57 -10.79 9.72
CA ASP A 525 -24.84 -9.40 10.08
C ASP A 525 -24.97 -8.51 8.84
N VAL A 526 -26.08 -7.77 8.79
CA VAL A 526 -26.31 -6.73 7.79
C VAL A 526 -25.51 -5.48 8.15
N GLY A 527 -24.94 -4.82 7.14
CA GLY A 527 -24.31 -3.51 7.26
C GLY A 527 -25.28 -2.38 7.60
N LEU A 528 -24.72 -1.19 7.82
CA LEU A 528 -25.43 0.03 8.13
C LEU A 528 -26.27 0.52 6.94
N ALA A 529 -27.42 1.13 7.21
CA ALA A 529 -28.35 1.61 6.18
C ALA A 529 -27.66 2.55 5.17
N GLY A 530 -28.02 2.41 3.89
CA GLY A 530 -27.46 3.19 2.78
C GLY A 530 -26.18 2.61 2.17
N SER A 531 -25.59 1.56 2.75
CA SER A 531 -24.28 1.04 2.35
C SER A 531 -24.28 -0.06 1.28
N TYR A 532 -25.44 -0.47 0.80
CA TYR A 532 -25.53 -1.53 -0.21
C TYR A 532 -24.90 -1.14 -1.56
N GLY A 533 -24.87 0.16 -1.88
CA GLY A 533 -24.16 0.72 -3.03
C GLY A 533 -25.05 1.07 -4.23
N ASP A 534 -26.31 0.67 -4.24
CA ASP A 534 -27.28 0.92 -5.32
C ASP A 534 -28.18 2.15 -5.10
N GLY A 535 -27.89 2.93 -4.05
CA GLY A 535 -28.63 4.13 -3.69
C GLY A 535 -29.83 3.87 -2.78
N SER A 536 -30.18 2.60 -2.52
CA SER A 536 -31.19 2.26 -1.53
C SER A 536 -30.68 2.47 -0.10
N GLU A 537 -31.60 2.52 0.86
CA GLU A 537 -31.28 2.53 2.30
C GLU A 537 -30.94 1.14 2.85
N MET A 538 -30.75 0.13 1.98
CA MET A 538 -30.29 -1.19 2.41
C MET A 538 -28.83 -1.11 2.90
N GLY A 539 -28.51 -1.94 3.90
CA GLY A 539 -27.12 -2.18 4.28
C GLY A 539 -26.44 -3.21 3.40
N LYS A 540 -25.11 -3.28 3.47
CA LYS A 540 -24.36 -4.39 2.84
C LYS A 540 -24.87 -5.73 3.36
N GLN A 541 -25.21 -6.62 2.45
CA GLN A 541 -25.82 -7.89 2.81
C GLN A 541 -24.76 -8.86 3.39
N PRO A 542 -25.19 -9.87 4.16
CA PRO A 542 -24.32 -10.95 4.58
C PRO A 542 -23.73 -11.70 3.38
N VAL A 543 -22.52 -12.24 3.53
CA VAL A 543 -21.81 -12.90 2.42
C VAL A 543 -21.47 -14.35 2.74
N THR A 544 -21.47 -15.18 1.69
CA THR A 544 -20.98 -16.56 1.80
C THR A 544 -19.49 -16.58 1.54
N LEU A 545 -18.70 -16.83 2.59
CA LEU A 545 -17.26 -16.96 2.44
C LEU A 545 -16.90 -18.36 1.88
N PRO A 546 -15.87 -18.47 1.03
CA PRO A 546 -15.25 -19.74 0.68
C PRO A 546 -14.75 -20.51 1.91
N ALA A 547 -14.69 -21.84 1.82
CA ALA A 547 -14.33 -22.72 2.93
C ALA A 547 -12.95 -22.44 3.56
N GLY A 548 -12.02 -21.80 2.84
CA GLY A 548 -10.69 -21.45 3.32
C GLY A 548 -10.58 -20.06 3.98
N ALA A 549 -11.68 -19.32 4.14
CA ALA A 549 -11.69 -18.04 4.84
C ALA A 549 -11.75 -18.26 6.36
N THR A 550 -10.80 -17.69 7.10
CA THR A 550 -10.65 -17.95 8.54
C THR A 550 -11.49 -17.03 9.41
N ARG A 551 -11.84 -15.82 8.94
CA ARG A 551 -12.38 -14.73 9.76
C ARG A 551 -11.51 -14.46 11.00
N ASP A 552 -10.19 -14.54 10.84
CA ASP A 552 -9.20 -14.22 11.86
C ASP A 552 -8.29 -13.08 11.37
N TRP A 553 -7.90 -12.17 12.26
CA TRP A 553 -6.91 -11.15 11.97
C TRP A 553 -5.52 -11.73 11.71
N ARG A 554 -5.20 -12.88 12.31
CA ARG A 554 -3.92 -13.55 12.08
C ARG A 554 -3.88 -14.17 10.69
N LEU A 555 -2.96 -13.68 9.85
CA LEU A 555 -2.64 -14.28 8.56
C LEU A 555 -1.66 -15.43 8.75
N GLN A 556 -1.99 -16.60 8.23
CA GLN A 556 -1.10 -17.76 8.12
C GLN A 556 -0.84 -18.11 6.65
N ALA A 557 0.12 -19.00 6.40
CA ALA A 557 0.31 -19.57 5.08
C ALA A 557 -0.89 -20.48 4.75
N GLY A 558 -1.36 -20.46 3.50
CA GLY A 558 -2.57 -21.19 3.09
C GLY A 558 -3.91 -20.56 3.49
N ASP A 559 -3.93 -19.58 4.41
CA ASP A 559 -5.14 -18.82 4.72
C ASP A 559 -5.45 -17.91 3.53
N THR A 560 -6.66 -18.04 2.95
CA THR A 560 -7.42 -16.98 2.25
C THR A 560 -8.50 -17.53 1.32
N GLY A 561 -8.44 -18.81 0.92
CA GLY A 561 -9.53 -19.46 0.20
C GLY A 561 -9.82 -18.89 -1.21
N HIS A 562 -9.01 -17.99 -1.75
CA HIS A 562 -9.21 -17.45 -3.10
C HIS A 562 -8.54 -18.31 -4.14
N LYS A 563 -9.35 -18.90 -5.02
CA LYS A 563 -8.82 -19.46 -6.26
C LYS A 563 -8.58 -18.33 -7.25
N TYR A 564 -7.41 -18.31 -7.86
CA TYR A 564 -7.08 -17.46 -8.99
C TYR A 564 -6.24 -18.24 -10.02
N VAL A 565 -6.10 -17.69 -11.21
CA VAL A 565 -5.33 -18.34 -12.28
C VAL A 565 -4.23 -17.41 -12.75
N LEU A 566 -2.99 -17.86 -12.59
CA LEU A 566 -1.80 -17.20 -13.14
C LEU A 566 -1.50 -17.80 -14.51
N GLU A 567 -1.28 -16.95 -15.51
CA GLU A 567 -0.61 -17.31 -16.77
C GLU A 567 0.81 -16.74 -16.74
N PHE A 568 1.78 -17.55 -17.15
CA PHE A 568 3.20 -17.22 -17.15
C PHE A 568 3.83 -17.69 -18.48
N SER A 569 4.36 -16.77 -19.27
CA SER A 569 4.96 -17.11 -20.57
C SER A 569 6.26 -17.89 -20.42
N LEU A 570 6.46 -18.87 -21.28
CA LEU A 570 7.73 -19.58 -21.40
C LEU A 570 8.80 -18.63 -21.99
N PRO A 571 10.05 -18.64 -21.49
CA PRO A 571 11.16 -17.97 -22.16
C PRO A 571 11.35 -18.48 -23.60
N ALA A 572 11.70 -17.59 -24.53
CA ALA A 572 11.71 -17.89 -25.96
C ALA A 572 12.72 -18.98 -26.39
N ASP A 573 13.77 -19.17 -25.60
CA ASP A 573 14.86 -20.12 -25.79
C ASP A 573 14.67 -21.44 -25.02
N VAL A 574 13.58 -21.57 -24.27
CA VAL A 574 13.27 -22.76 -23.47
C VAL A 574 12.19 -23.58 -24.16
N ALA A 575 12.40 -24.88 -24.27
CA ALA A 575 11.40 -25.79 -24.82
C ALA A 575 10.42 -26.24 -23.73
N ALA A 576 9.13 -26.29 -24.06
CA ALA A 576 8.07 -26.55 -23.09
C ALA A 576 8.20 -27.91 -22.38
N GLN A 577 8.70 -28.93 -23.09
CA GLN A 577 8.88 -30.27 -22.52
C GLN A 577 9.99 -30.35 -21.46
N ASP A 578 10.92 -29.39 -21.46
CA ASP A 578 12.11 -29.35 -20.59
C ASP A 578 11.92 -28.36 -19.42
N ALA A 579 10.71 -27.84 -19.21
CA ALA A 579 10.43 -26.79 -18.25
C ALA A 579 9.15 -27.03 -17.46
N MET A 580 9.09 -26.44 -16.27
CA MET A 580 7.92 -26.45 -15.40
C MET A 580 7.68 -25.08 -14.77
N LEU A 581 6.43 -24.75 -14.45
CA LEU A 581 6.12 -23.62 -13.57
C LEU A 581 6.29 -24.05 -12.11
N ALA A 582 7.09 -23.30 -11.36
CA ALA A 582 7.42 -23.58 -9.97
C ALA A 582 7.09 -22.40 -9.06
N ARG A 583 7.00 -22.71 -7.77
CA ARG A 583 6.87 -21.75 -6.68
C ARG A 583 8.11 -21.84 -5.77
N TRP A 584 8.56 -20.70 -5.26
CA TRP A 584 9.58 -20.66 -4.22
C TRP A 584 9.00 -21.05 -2.86
N ASP A 585 9.63 -22.01 -2.18
CA ASP A 585 9.22 -22.46 -0.83
C ASP A 585 9.92 -21.71 0.32
N GLY A 586 10.88 -20.85 -0.01
CA GLY A 586 11.78 -20.18 0.95
C GLY A 586 13.23 -20.62 0.83
N SER A 587 13.49 -21.75 0.16
CA SER A 587 14.81 -22.37 0.03
C SER A 587 15.11 -22.94 -1.35
N THR A 588 14.09 -23.48 -2.03
CA THR A 588 14.20 -24.09 -3.34
C THR A 588 12.97 -23.81 -4.19
N TRP A 589 13.13 -23.98 -5.51
CA TRP A 589 12.01 -23.98 -6.42
C TRP A 589 11.32 -25.34 -6.41
N VAL A 590 10.01 -25.34 -6.16
CA VAL A 590 9.18 -26.54 -6.16
C VAL A 590 8.20 -26.46 -7.31
N ALA A 591 8.23 -27.44 -8.22
CA ALA A 591 7.27 -27.53 -9.32
C ALA A 591 5.84 -27.55 -8.76
N LEU A 592 4.93 -26.82 -9.40
CA LEU A 592 3.55 -26.69 -8.91
C LEU A 592 2.75 -28.00 -8.99
N THR A 593 3.14 -28.88 -9.90
CA THR A 593 2.54 -30.20 -10.12
C THR A 593 3.60 -31.13 -10.72
N ASP A 594 3.34 -32.44 -10.74
CA ASP A 594 4.19 -33.41 -11.42
C ASP A 594 4.08 -33.27 -12.94
N ALA A 595 5.13 -33.66 -13.66
CA ALA A 595 5.25 -33.30 -15.07
C ALA A 595 4.28 -34.06 -15.99
N GLU A 596 3.85 -35.26 -15.59
CA GLU A 596 2.74 -36.03 -16.16
C GLU A 596 1.35 -35.42 -15.87
N CYS A 597 1.25 -34.52 -14.89
CA CYS A 597 0.01 -33.88 -14.47
C CYS A 597 -0.24 -32.53 -15.14
N VAL A 598 0.65 -32.09 -16.04
CA VAL A 598 0.49 -30.85 -16.81
C VAL A 598 -0.46 -31.09 -17.99
N SER A 599 -1.61 -30.42 -17.99
CA SER A 599 -2.57 -30.48 -19.11
C SER A 599 -2.00 -29.81 -20.36
N ALA A 600 -2.26 -30.39 -21.54
CA ALA A 600 -2.01 -29.78 -22.84
C ALA A 600 -3.15 -28.84 -23.29
N GLN A 601 -4.23 -28.73 -22.51
CA GLN A 601 -5.35 -27.85 -22.82
C GLN A 601 -5.07 -26.41 -22.41
N ALA A 602 -5.50 -25.46 -23.24
CA ALA A 602 -5.58 -24.07 -22.85
C ALA A 602 -6.56 -23.88 -21.69
N TYR A 603 -6.32 -22.86 -20.85
CA TYR A 603 -7.19 -22.54 -19.71
C TYR A 603 -8.65 -22.32 -20.15
N ARG A 604 -9.57 -22.86 -19.36
CA ARG A 604 -11.01 -22.63 -19.46
C ARG A 604 -11.60 -22.30 -18.10
N THR A 605 -12.62 -21.44 -18.07
CA THR A 605 -13.19 -20.92 -16.82
C THR A 605 -13.72 -22.00 -15.89
N GLU A 606 -14.19 -23.14 -16.40
CA GLU A 606 -14.60 -24.29 -15.60
C GLU A 606 -13.46 -24.91 -14.76
N PHE A 607 -12.19 -24.68 -15.10
CA PHE A 607 -11.06 -25.21 -14.34
C PHE A 607 -10.88 -24.47 -13.00
N LEU A 608 -11.25 -23.20 -12.92
CA LEU A 608 -11.26 -22.43 -11.66
C LEU A 608 -12.23 -23.05 -10.65
N SER A 609 -13.43 -23.45 -11.10
CA SER A 609 -14.48 -23.97 -10.22
C SER A 609 -14.25 -25.41 -9.76
N GLY A 610 -13.33 -26.14 -10.39
CA GLY A 610 -12.97 -27.49 -9.93
C GLY A 610 -12.85 -28.54 -11.04
N THR A 611 -13.32 -28.24 -12.26
CA THR A 611 -13.27 -29.21 -13.35
C THR A 611 -11.82 -29.53 -13.71
N ILE A 612 -11.49 -30.81 -13.70
CA ILE A 612 -10.17 -31.31 -14.08
C ILE A 612 -10.13 -31.40 -15.62
N PRO A 613 -9.07 -30.91 -16.29
CA PRO A 613 -8.92 -31.10 -17.73
C PRO A 613 -8.99 -32.58 -18.10
N SER A 614 -9.67 -32.91 -19.20
CA SER A 614 -9.95 -34.29 -19.61
C SER A 614 -8.71 -35.13 -19.99
N ASP A 615 -7.56 -34.48 -20.16
CA ASP A 615 -6.27 -35.08 -20.48
C ASP A 615 -5.35 -35.24 -19.25
N VAL A 616 -5.82 -34.85 -18.06
CA VAL A 616 -5.11 -35.03 -16.78
C VAL A 616 -5.66 -36.26 -16.08
N ASP A 617 -4.77 -37.16 -15.64
CA ASP A 617 -5.15 -38.37 -14.90
C ASP A 617 -5.86 -38.00 -13.58
N GLY A 618 -6.84 -38.81 -13.17
CA GLY A 618 -7.49 -38.67 -11.87
C GLY A 618 -6.54 -38.78 -10.68
N ALA A 619 -5.39 -39.45 -10.84
CA ALA A 619 -4.32 -39.46 -9.82
C ALA A 619 -3.75 -38.05 -9.53
N CYS A 620 -3.79 -37.14 -10.50
CA CYS A 620 -3.34 -35.75 -10.39
C CYS A 620 -4.39 -34.81 -9.77
N ALA A 621 -5.60 -35.29 -9.51
CA ALA A 621 -6.75 -34.48 -9.08
C ALA A 621 -6.57 -33.74 -7.75
N GLY A 622 -5.68 -34.24 -6.87
CA GLY A 622 -5.44 -33.67 -5.54
C GLY A 622 -4.45 -32.51 -5.51
N GLY A 623 -3.71 -32.27 -6.60
CA GLY A 623 -2.66 -31.25 -6.68
C GLY A 623 -3.10 -29.91 -7.26
N THR A 624 -2.13 -29.01 -7.47
CA THR A 624 -2.33 -27.77 -8.22
C THR A 624 -2.64 -28.11 -9.67
N LEU A 625 -3.72 -27.56 -10.22
CA LEU A 625 -4.01 -27.72 -11.65
C LEU A 625 -3.11 -26.79 -12.45
N VAL A 626 -2.29 -27.37 -13.32
CA VAL A 626 -1.39 -26.67 -14.23
C VAL A 626 -1.64 -27.17 -15.65
N GLY A 627 -1.57 -26.28 -16.62
CA GLY A 627 -1.53 -26.66 -18.02
C GLY A 627 -0.61 -25.74 -18.84
N PHE A 628 -0.34 -26.15 -20.07
CA PHE A 628 0.48 -25.42 -21.02
C PHE A 628 -0.35 -25.12 -22.27
N ASP A 629 -0.57 -23.83 -22.55
CA ASP A 629 -1.22 -23.35 -23.76
C ASP A 629 -0.18 -23.18 -24.87
N ALA A 630 -0.04 -24.18 -25.73
CA ALA A 630 0.92 -24.18 -26.84
C ALA A 630 0.71 -23.00 -27.81
N ALA A 631 -0.53 -22.53 -27.99
CA ALA A 631 -0.81 -21.40 -28.87
C ALA A 631 -0.29 -20.06 -28.31
N ARG A 632 -0.13 -19.97 -26.99
CA ARG A 632 0.44 -18.81 -26.29
C ARG A 632 1.88 -19.01 -25.83
N SER A 633 2.40 -20.23 -25.91
CA SER A 633 3.68 -20.61 -25.29
C SER A 633 3.74 -20.19 -23.82
N ALA A 634 2.70 -20.54 -23.05
CA ALA A 634 2.57 -20.12 -21.66
C ALA A 634 1.99 -21.22 -20.77
N PHE A 635 2.49 -21.31 -19.54
CA PHE A 635 1.85 -22.08 -18.48
C PHE A 635 0.66 -21.31 -17.92
N TRP A 636 -0.37 -22.03 -17.48
CA TRP A 636 -1.40 -21.52 -16.59
C TRP A 636 -1.49 -22.40 -15.35
N ALA A 637 -1.74 -21.80 -14.18
CA ALA A 637 -1.88 -22.52 -12.93
C ALA A 637 -3.03 -21.97 -12.08
N ARG A 638 -3.85 -22.86 -11.52
CA ARG A 638 -4.89 -22.51 -10.53
C ARG A 638 -4.31 -22.51 -9.13
N LEU A 639 -4.14 -21.33 -8.57
CA LEU A 639 -3.47 -21.08 -7.30
C LEU A 639 -4.48 -20.70 -6.21
N VAL A 640 -4.10 -20.91 -4.95
CA VAL A 640 -4.91 -20.58 -3.76
C VAL A 640 -4.23 -19.63 -2.78
N GLU A 641 -2.99 -19.24 -3.09
CA GLU A 641 -2.16 -18.40 -2.22
C GLU A 641 -1.22 -17.54 -3.05
N ASP A 642 -0.93 -16.34 -2.56
CA ASP A 642 0.16 -15.48 -3.03
C ASP A 642 1.52 -16.21 -2.94
N GLY A 643 2.50 -15.78 -3.73
CA GLY A 643 3.81 -16.44 -3.79
C GLY A 643 4.78 -15.86 -4.81
N GLN A 644 5.97 -16.44 -4.86
CA GLN A 644 6.97 -16.17 -5.90
C GLN A 644 7.01 -17.33 -6.89
N PHE A 645 6.96 -17.03 -8.18
CA PHE A 645 6.80 -18.00 -9.26
C PHE A 645 7.86 -17.78 -10.34
N ALA A 646 8.35 -18.86 -10.92
CA ALA A 646 9.27 -18.83 -12.04
C ALA A 646 9.12 -20.10 -12.89
N VAL A 647 9.58 -20.04 -14.14
CA VAL A 647 9.84 -21.23 -14.94
C VAL A 647 11.16 -21.83 -14.48
N VAL A 648 11.21 -23.15 -14.30
CA VAL A 648 12.41 -23.91 -13.92
C VAL A 648 12.67 -25.05 -14.90
N ALA A 649 13.87 -25.63 -14.86
CA ALA A 649 14.15 -26.85 -15.61
C ALA A 649 13.29 -28.00 -15.06
N ARG A 650 12.85 -28.88 -15.95
CA ARG A 650 12.20 -30.13 -15.59
C ARG A 650 13.28 -31.13 -15.16
N ASP A 651 13.11 -31.72 -13.98
CA ASP A 651 13.96 -32.80 -13.48
C ASP A 651 13.63 -34.15 -14.15
#